data_AF-A0A149V228-F1
#
_entry.id   AF-A0A149V228-F1
#
_cell.length_a   1.000
_cell.length_b   1.000
_cell.length_c   1.000
_cell.angle_alpha   90.00
_cell.angle_beta   90.00
_cell.angle_gamma   90.00
#
_symmetry.space_group_name_H-M   'P 1'
#
loop_
_entity.id
_entity.type
_entity.pdbx_description
1 polymer ?
#
loop_
_entity_poly.entity_id
_entity_poly.type
_entity_poly.pdbx_seq_one_letter_code
_entity_poly.pdbx_strand_id
1 'polypeptide(L)'
;MLRAPNRRQFLKFSAAATAGAALPENLKRALAVAPNTATGTIRDVEHVVILMQENRSFDHYFGCLQGVRGYGDPRAEKQSDGKSIFAQPDGKGGHVLPFLFNTAHTSSACLASLDHSWKNTQAEWNNWDTWVPHKTPMTMGHFTRKEIPYYYALADAFTICDAYHASIFGPTNPNRLYFFSGTNGLAVGNAGKQAVENVDDGNWSADMAHDRADFKPFDWTTYPEKLQEAGVSWKVYQEYDNFGDNPLASFAAFRSVGKETWAYRGARSIVDGSGHADMHDTEGRYLIAAFERDVAQGTLPQVSWIVPPTALSEHPNAPPGYGEYLISQLMDVFVRHPDVWAKTVFILNYDENDGFFDHVAPPIPALNTQQGACTVSTDGESYYGQPVGLGPRVPALVISPWTKGGWVNSQVFDHTSVLRFLEARFGVQCPNITQWRRSVCGDMTSLFDFAQTNRQWEASLPRTDTYLADTRKSCALPKPLVPARQVMPEQEAGQRPARALPYVLHANRRANGALELANEGTQGAVLRIKDSQTARHYTLAAGQSLSVHLGAKADQPITVHGSNGFFRAFYGQDLPECSLRYDPAQSSVLLSLQHPGQTARMLRIEDGYNHTRHTITVPPGAVTATSWLLAASDNWYDLAVYDAHDGSLLMQLAGHMENGKPSRTDPHMGRLKA
;
A
#
# COMPACT_ATOMS: atom_id res chain seq x y z
N MET A 1 -70.86 12.44 -12.02
CA MET A 1 -69.88 12.82 -13.07
C MET A 1 -68.96 13.89 -12.51
N LEU A 2 -67.79 13.51 -12.01
CA LEU A 2 -66.70 14.44 -11.68
C LEU A 2 -65.44 13.81 -12.26
N ARG A 3 -64.92 14.44 -13.32
CA ARG A 3 -63.80 13.94 -14.14
C ARG A 3 -62.50 14.00 -13.33
N ALA A 4 -61.75 12.90 -13.35
CA ALA A 4 -60.42 12.77 -12.77
C ALA A 4 -59.42 13.75 -13.42
N PRO A 5 -58.42 14.27 -12.67
CA PRO A 5 -57.42 15.18 -13.22
C PRO A 5 -56.43 14.45 -14.15
N ASN A 6 -55.95 15.21 -15.14
CA ASN A 6 -55.10 14.78 -16.24
C ASN A 6 -53.68 14.37 -15.76
N ARG A 7 -53.18 13.21 -16.21
CA ARG A 7 -51.82 12.67 -15.95
C ARG A 7 -50.68 13.67 -16.25
N ARG A 8 -50.91 14.70 -17.08
CA ARG A 8 -49.93 15.75 -17.39
C ARG A 8 -49.78 16.85 -16.32
N GLN A 9 -50.70 16.97 -15.36
CA GLN A 9 -50.57 17.91 -14.24
C GLN A 9 -49.97 17.27 -12.98
N PHE A 10 -50.12 15.95 -12.81
CA PHE A 10 -49.46 15.21 -11.72
C PHE A 10 -47.93 15.18 -11.88
N LEU A 11 -47.43 15.21 -13.13
CA LEU A 11 -46.00 15.31 -13.45
C LEU A 11 -45.39 16.72 -13.30
N LYS A 12 -46.19 17.75 -12.99
CA LYS A 12 -45.69 19.11 -12.76
C LYS A 12 -45.55 19.49 -11.28
N PHE A 13 -45.99 18.63 -10.36
CA PHE A 13 -45.83 18.83 -8.90
C PHE A 13 -44.87 17.82 -8.24
N SER A 14 -44.20 16.96 -9.00
CA SER A 14 -43.16 16.04 -8.49
C SER A 14 -41.72 16.58 -8.63
N ALA A 15 -41.55 17.83 -9.08
CA ALA A 15 -40.24 18.39 -9.44
C ALA A 15 -39.65 19.36 -8.40
N ALA A 16 -40.08 19.32 -7.14
CA ALA A 16 -39.57 20.21 -6.09
C ALA A 16 -39.44 19.50 -4.74
N ALA A 17 -38.62 18.45 -4.69
CA ALA A 17 -38.01 17.94 -3.45
C ALA A 17 -36.72 17.16 -3.75
N THR A 18 -35.91 17.62 -4.71
CA THR A 18 -34.48 17.30 -4.70
C THR A 18 -33.83 18.44 -3.95
N ALA A 19 -33.56 18.24 -2.66
CA ALA A 19 -32.53 19.01 -1.99
C ALA A 19 -31.23 18.73 -2.73
N GLY A 20 -30.96 19.55 -3.75
CA GLY A 20 -29.68 19.62 -4.45
C GLY A 20 -28.65 20.12 -3.46
N ALA A 21 -28.17 19.21 -2.63
CA ALA A 21 -26.94 19.35 -1.89
C ALA A 21 -25.82 19.52 -2.93
N ALA A 22 -25.36 20.75 -3.14
CA ALA A 22 -24.20 21.01 -3.98
C ALA A 22 -23.04 20.09 -3.54
N LEU A 23 -22.46 19.36 -4.49
CA LEU A 23 -21.19 18.64 -4.31
C LEU A 23 -20.15 19.65 -3.79
N PRO A 24 -19.21 19.28 -2.91
CA PRO A 24 -18.19 20.23 -2.49
C PRO A 24 -17.35 20.65 -3.70
N GLU A 25 -17.30 21.96 -3.93
CA GLU A 25 -16.57 22.58 -5.05
C GLU A 25 -15.05 22.52 -4.88
N ASN A 26 -14.58 22.09 -3.72
CA ASN A 26 -13.19 22.19 -3.34
C ASN A 26 -12.29 21.35 -4.26
N LEU A 27 -12.43 20.03 -4.25
CA LEU A 27 -11.50 19.18 -4.97
C LEU A 27 -11.78 19.19 -6.49
N LYS A 28 -12.99 19.57 -6.95
CA LYS A 28 -13.19 19.98 -8.36
C LYS A 28 -12.28 21.15 -8.76
N ARG A 29 -12.21 22.19 -7.93
CA ARG A 29 -11.30 23.33 -8.15
C ARG A 29 -9.83 22.93 -8.03
N ALA A 30 -9.45 22.11 -7.05
CA ALA A 30 -8.07 21.58 -6.95
C ALA A 30 -7.68 20.81 -8.21
N LEU A 31 -8.60 20.00 -8.75
CA LEU A 31 -8.35 19.20 -9.96
C LEU A 31 -8.34 20.04 -11.23
N ALA A 32 -8.99 21.22 -11.24
CA ALA A 32 -8.90 22.20 -12.31
C ALA A 32 -7.52 22.91 -12.37
N VAL A 33 -6.76 22.92 -11.27
CA VAL A 33 -5.42 23.50 -11.25
C VAL A 33 -4.45 22.60 -12.03
N ALA A 34 -3.78 23.19 -13.02
CA ALA A 34 -2.72 22.52 -13.74
C ALA A 34 -1.45 22.44 -12.88
N PRO A 35 -0.67 21.36 -12.98
CA PRO A 35 0.65 21.30 -12.35
C PRO A 35 1.56 22.42 -12.87
N ASN A 36 2.50 22.84 -12.03
CA ASN A 36 3.68 23.55 -12.48
C ASN A 36 4.53 22.60 -13.35
N THR A 37 4.86 23.01 -14.56
CA THR A 37 5.66 22.21 -15.51
C THR A 37 6.82 23.03 -16.06
N ALA A 38 7.42 23.89 -15.24
CA ALA A 38 8.52 24.76 -15.63
C ALA A 38 9.71 23.97 -16.20
N THR A 39 10.00 22.80 -15.63
CA THR A 39 11.05 21.88 -16.11
C THR A 39 10.48 20.56 -16.66
N GLY A 40 9.23 20.21 -16.33
CA GLY A 40 8.64 18.91 -16.63
C GLY A 40 9.26 17.77 -15.81
N THR A 41 9.88 18.10 -14.67
CA THR A 41 10.59 17.14 -13.81
C THR A 41 10.18 17.30 -12.35
N ILE A 42 10.67 16.42 -11.48
CA ILE A 42 10.47 16.51 -10.02
C ILE A 42 10.89 17.88 -9.43
N ARG A 43 11.76 18.64 -10.11
CA ARG A 43 12.20 19.97 -9.65
C ARG A 43 11.08 21.01 -9.59
N ASP A 44 9.96 20.76 -10.26
CA ASP A 44 8.79 21.64 -10.27
C ASP A 44 7.94 21.57 -8.99
N VAL A 45 8.15 20.54 -8.17
CA VAL A 45 7.57 20.44 -6.82
C VAL A 45 8.24 21.48 -5.93
N GLU A 46 7.54 22.41 -5.28
CA GLU A 46 8.15 23.33 -4.30
C GLU A 46 7.90 22.85 -2.86
N HIS A 47 6.76 22.20 -2.63
CA HIS A 47 6.34 21.76 -1.29
C HIS A 47 5.92 20.29 -1.29
N VAL A 48 6.34 19.57 -0.27
CA VAL A 48 5.86 18.22 0.05
C VAL A 48 5.20 18.27 1.42
N VAL A 49 3.88 18.06 1.44
CA VAL A 49 3.07 17.97 2.66
C VAL A 49 2.79 16.49 2.92
N ILE A 50 2.98 16.05 4.15
CA ILE A 50 2.94 14.62 4.50
C ILE A 50 2.08 14.43 5.74
N LEU A 51 1.04 13.60 5.62
CA LEU A 51 0.17 13.18 6.73
C LEU A 51 0.24 11.65 6.85
N MET A 52 0.65 11.18 8.02
CA MET A 52 0.62 9.77 8.40
C MET A 52 -0.48 9.55 9.44
N GLN A 53 -1.56 8.90 9.01
CA GLN A 53 -2.67 8.46 9.85
C GLN A 53 -2.35 7.13 10.55
N GLU A 54 -3.23 6.75 11.48
CA GLU A 54 -3.23 5.52 12.25
C GLU A 54 -4.49 4.67 11.94
N ASN A 55 -4.55 3.47 12.49
CA ASN A 55 -3.87 2.41 11.77
C ASN A 55 -4.83 1.55 10.95
N ARG A 56 -4.52 1.29 9.68
CA ARG A 56 -5.44 0.64 8.73
C ARG A 56 -4.67 -0.21 7.73
N SER A 57 -5.16 -1.43 7.46
CA SER A 57 -4.64 -2.23 6.35
C SER A 57 -5.18 -1.74 5.01
N PHE A 58 -4.47 -2.04 3.93
CA PHE A 58 -4.93 -1.70 2.59
C PHE A 58 -6.26 -2.39 2.26
N ASP A 59 -6.38 -3.71 2.45
CA ASP A 59 -7.63 -4.43 2.15
C ASP A 59 -8.82 -3.94 2.98
N HIS A 60 -8.58 -3.53 4.23
CA HIS A 60 -9.64 -3.01 5.10
C HIS A 60 -10.28 -1.73 4.54
N TYR A 61 -9.54 -0.84 3.89
CA TYR A 61 -10.09 0.36 3.26
C TYR A 61 -10.41 0.15 1.78
N PHE A 62 -9.46 -0.38 1.02
CA PHE A 62 -9.47 -0.35 -0.43
C PHE A 62 -9.55 -1.74 -1.07
N GLY A 63 -9.73 -2.82 -0.30
CA GLY A 63 -9.87 -4.17 -0.85
C GLY A 63 -11.04 -4.32 -1.83
N CYS A 64 -12.07 -3.49 -1.71
CA CYS A 64 -13.20 -3.45 -2.64
C CYS A 64 -13.05 -2.43 -3.79
N LEU A 65 -12.02 -1.57 -3.79
CA LEU A 65 -11.84 -0.54 -4.82
C LEU A 65 -11.58 -1.17 -6.18
N GLN A 66 -12.12 -0.58 -7.23
CA GLN A 66 -11.92 -1.05 -8.60
C GLN A 66 -10.43 -1.18 -8.93
N GLY A 67 -10.02 -2.21 -9.67
CA GLY A 67 -8.71 -2.32 -10.30
C GLY A 67 -7.47 -2.37 -9.41
N VAL A 68 -7.57 -2.30 -8.08
CA VAL A 68 -6.43 -2.54 -7.17
C VAL A 68 -6.27 -4.04 -6.88
N ARG A 69 -5.09 -4.43 -6.40
CA ARG A 69 -4.89 -5.75 -5.79
C ARG A 69 -5.65 -5.86 -4.46
N GLY A 70 -6.94 -6.18 -4.54
CA GLY A 70 -7.86 -6.32 -3.42
C GLY A 70 -8.55 -7.69 -3.38
N TYR A 71 -9.82 -7.73 -2.98
CA TYR A 71 -10.57 -8.98 -2.79
C TYR A 71 -10.83 -9.79 -4.08
N GLY A 72 -10.64 -9.17 -5.25
CA GLY A 72 -10.68 -9.80 -6.56
C GLY A 72 -9.29 -10.06 -7.17
N ASP A 73 -8.20 -10.07 -6.39
CA ASP A 73 -6.86 -10.43 -6.89
C ASP A 73 -6.89 -11.86 -7.48
N PRO A 74 -6.68 -12.03 -8.80
CA PRO A 74 -6.70 -13.35 -9.45
C PRO A 74 -5.55 -14.27 -9.01
N ARG A 75 -4.56 -13.72 -8.30
CA ARG A 75 -3.34 -14.38 -7.80
C ARG A 75 -3.22 -14.35 -6.29
N ALA A 76 -4.33 -14.14 -5.57
CA ALA A 76 -4.36 -14.33 -4.12
C ALA A 76 -3.83 -15.74 -3.75
N GLU A 77 -2.96 -15.80 -2.72
CA GLU A 77 -2.36 -17.05 -2.28
C GLU A 77 -3.43 -18.08 -1.84
N LYS A 78 -3.05 -19.35 -1.89
CA LYS A 78 -3.84 -20.45 -1.32
C LYS A 78 -3.19 -20.99 -0.06
N GLN A 79 -4.04 -21.36 0.89
CA GLN A 79 -3.67 -22.07 2.11
C GLN A 79 -3.29 -23.52 1.78
N SER A 80 -2.69 -24.19 2.77
CA SER A 80 -2.25 -25.59 2.64
C SER A 80 -3.41 -26.56 2.40
N ASP A 81 -4.63 -26.22 2.82
CA ASP A 81 -5.86 -26.99 2.56
C ASP A 81 -6.51 -26.67 1.19
N GLY A 82 -5.88 -25.81 0.39
CA GLY A 82 -6.34 -25.40 -0.93
C GLY A 82 -7.37 -24.26 -0.94
N LYS A 83 -7.84 -23.78 0.23
CA LYS A 83 -8.71 -22.60 0.31
C LYS A 83 -7.95 -21.34 -0.04
N SER A 84 -8.72 -20.31 -0.39
CA SER A 84 -8.16 -18.97 -0.59
C SER A 84 -7.65 -18.40 0.74
N ILE A 85 -6.57 -17.62 0.68
CA ILE A 85 -6.03 -16.90 1.85
C ILE A 85 -7.06 -15.98 2.54
N PHE A 86 -8.13 -15.57 1.84
CA PHE A 86 -9.22 -14.81 2.44
C PHE A 86 -10.01 -15.60 3.50
N ALA A 87 -10.01 -16.93 3.45
CA ALA A 87 -10.68 -17.78 4.45
C ALA A 87 -9.75 -18.03 5.63
N GLN A 88 -9.69 -17.12 6.59
CA GLN A 88 -8.79 -17.25 7.74
C GLN A 88 -9.32 -18.28 8.75
N PRO A 89 -8.52 -19.28 9.17
CA PRO A 89 -8.91 -20.26 10.19
C PRO A 89 -9.38 -19.58 11.48
N ASP A 90 -10.47 -20.07 12.08
CA ASP A 90 -11.03 -19.50 13.32
C ASP A 90 -10.44 -20.11 14.61
N GLY A 91 -9.48 -21.03 14.48
CA GLY A 91 -8.89 -21.80 15.58
C GLY A 91 -9.79 -22.92 16.14
N LYS A 92 -10.97 -23.14 15.56
CA LYS A 92 -12.00 -24.11 16.01
C LYS A 92 -12.43 -25.07 14.89
N GLY A 93 -11.69 -25.10 13.78
CA GLY A 93 -11.98 -25.90 12.59
C GLY A 93 -12.89 -25.19 11.57
N GLY A 94 -13.39 -24.00 11.89
CA GLY A 94 -14.13 -23.10 11.00
C GLY A 94 -13.22 -22.01 10.43
N HIS A 95 -13.81 -21.09 9.67
CA HIS A 95 -13.10 -20.03 8.94
C HIS A 95 -13.90 -18.72 9.03
N VAL A 96 -13.19 -17.60 8.96
CA VAL A 96 -13.75 -16.25 8.85
C VAL A 96 -13.33 -15.66 7.51
N LEU A 97 -14.31 -15.28 6.68
CA LEU A 97 -14.13 -14.50 5.46
C LEU A 97 -14.12 -13.01 5.79
N PRO A 98 -13.55 -12.15 4.92
CA PRO A 98 -13.73 -10.72 5.08
C PRO A 98 -15.22 -10.34 5.07
N PHE A 99 -15.62 -9.39 5.91
CA PHE A 99 -17.01 -8.98 6.03
C PHE A 99 -17.17 -7.47 6.26
N LEU A 100 -18.32 -6.95 5.81
CA LEU A 100 -18.59 -5.51 5.83
C LEU A 100 -18.75 -4.96 7.26
N PHE A 101 -18.01 -3.91 7.54
CA PHE A 101 -18.22 -2.99 8.64
C PHE A 101 -19.26 -1.93 8.25
N ASN A 102 -20.53 -2.25 8.47
CA ASN A 102 -21.65 -1.40 8.06
C ASN A 102 -21.86 -0.24 9.07
N THR A 103 -21.35 0.95 8.74
CA THR A 103 -21.42 2.13 9.63
C THR A 103 -22.84 2.68 9.80
N ALA A 104 -23.78 2.32 8.92
CA ALA A 104 -25.19 2.71 9.03
C ALA A 104 -25.97 1.88 10.06
N HIS A 105 -25.46 0.71 10.44
CA HIS A 105 -26.16 -0.22 11.36
C HIS A 105 -25.32 -0.65 12.56
N THR A 106 -24.02 -0.36 12.56
CA THR A 106 -23.10 -0.76 13.62
C THR A 106 -22.13 0.36 13.96
N SER A 107 -21.55 0.31 15.16
CA SER A 107 -20.48 1.22 15.60
C SER A 107 -19.12 0.89 14.98
N SER A 108 -19.10 0.28 13.80
CA SER A 108 -17.86 -0.19 13.18
C SER A 108 -16.92 0.93 12.73
N ALA A 109 -17.38 2.19 12.74
CA ALA A 109 -16.51 3.35 12.61
C ALA A 109 -15.64 3.60 13.86
N CYS A 110 -16.08 3.18 15.06
CA CYS A 110 -15.35 3.35 16.31
C CYS A 110 -15.08 1.98 16.95
N LEU A 111 -13.88 1.45 16.75
CA LEU A 111 -13.53 0.09 17.19
C LEU A 111 -12.45 0.13 18.25
N ALA A 112 -12.51 -0.85 19.15
CA ALA A 112 -11.37 -1.11 20.00
C ALA A 112 -10.20 -1.58 19.14
N SER A 113 -9.00 -1.10 19.47
CA SER A 113 -7.77 -1.53 18.82
C SER A 113 -7.61 -3.05 18.87
N LEU A 114 -7.15 -3.60 17.74
CA LEU A 114 -6.75 -4.98 17.59
C LEU A 114 -5.28 -5.13 18.00
N ASP A 115 -4.85 -6.38 18.17
CA ASP A 115 -3.47 -6.64 18.55
C ASP A 115 -2.53 -6.45 17.35
N HIS A 116 -1.77 -5.36 17.31
CA HIS A 116 -0.70 -5.06 16.35
C HIS A 116 0.71 -5.11 16.99
N SER A 117 0.86 -5.81 18.11
CA SER A 117 2.18 -6.01 18.71
C SER A 117 3.11 -6.82 17.79
N TRP A 118 4.41 -6.54 17.87
CA TRP A 118 5.42 -7.41 17.30
C TRP A 118 5.46 -8.74 18.05
N LYS A 119 5.40 -9.87 17.33
CA LYS A 119 5.26 -11.20 17.94
C LYS A 119 6.46 -12.15 17.79
N ASN A 120 7.61 -11.71 17.27
CA ASN A 120 8.79 -12.57 17.03
C ASN A 120 8.52 -13.79 16.14
N THR A 121 7.48 -13.78 15.31
CA THR A 121 6.93 -15.01 14.75
C THR A 121 6.86 -15.01 13.24
N GLN A 122 7.89 -14.49 12.57
CA GLN A 122 7.95 -14.59 11.10
C GLN A 122 7.76 -16.02 10.62
N ALA A 123 8.18 -17.03 11.40
CA ALA A 123 7.90 -18.44 11.13
C ALA A 123 6.39 -18.81 11.23
N GLU A 124 5.67 -18.27 12.21
CA GLU A 124 4.23 -18.52 12.43
C GLU A 124 3.37 -17.79 11.40
N TRP A 125 3.72 -16.53 11.11
CA TRP A 125 3.06 -15.73 10.08
C TRP A 125 3.49 -16.11 8.67
N ASN A 126 4.46 -17.01 8.51
CA ASN A 126 4.99 -17.35 7.20
C ASN A 126 3.96 -17.95 6.26
N ASN A 127 2.87 -18.55 6.74
CA ASN A 127 1.78 -19.04 5.87
C ASN A 127 0.66 -18.00 5.66
N TRP A 128 0.71 -16.87 6.39
CA TRP A 128 -0.23 -15.75 6.31
C TRP A 128 -1.70 -16.12 6.62
N ASP A 129 -1.91 -17.21 7.36
CA ASP A 129 -3.20 -17.84 7.66
C ASP A 129 -3.50 -17.93 9.18
N THR A 130 -2.91 -17.02 9.96
CA THR A 130 -3.02 -17.02 11.44
C THR A 130 -3.55 -15.69 12.00
N TRP A 131 -4.27 -14.93 11.18
CA TRP A 131 -4.81 -13.62 11.57
C TRP A 131 -5.83 -13.70 12.70
N VAL A 132 -6.86 -14.52 12.55
CA VAL A 132 -7.93 -14.66 13.56
C VAL A 132 -7.43 -15.33 14.86
N PRO A 133 -6.60 -16.40 14.82
CA PRO A 133 -6.07 -17.03 16.04
C PRO A 133 -5.20 -16.10 16.90
N HIS A 134 -4.41 -15.21 16.27
CA HIS A 134 -3.59 -14.24 17.00
C HIS A 134 -4.28 -12.94 17.35
N LYS A 135 -5.44 -12.66 16.74
CA LYS A 135 -6.17 -11.41 16.95
C LYS A 135 -7.60 -11.76 17.35
N THR A 136 -8.58 -11.23 16.62
CA THR A 136 -9.99 -11.59 16.78
C THR A 136 -10.61 -11.68 15.39
N PRO A 137 -11.82 -12.25 15.24
CA PRO A 137 -12.52 -12.23 13.95
C PRO A 137 -12.71 -10.83 13.37
N MET A 138 -12.66 -9.76 14.17
CA MET A 138 -12.80 -8.37 13.69
C MET A 138 -11.64 -7.93 12.79
N THR A 139 -10.50 -8.64 12.81
CA THR A 139 -9.41 -8.45 11.84
C THR A 139 -9.91 -8.52 10.39
N MET A 140 -10.95 -9.32 10.14
CA MET A 140 -11.51 -9.55 8.81
C MET A 140 -12.55 -8.49 8.39
N GLY A 141 -12.79 -7.46 9.20
CA GLY A 141 -13.69 -6.38 8.85
C GLY A 141 -13.13 -5.49 7.74
N HIS A 142 -13.99 -4.98 6.86
CA HIS A 142 -13.60 -4.01 5.83
C HIS A 142 -14.67 -2.96 5.57
N PHE A 143 -14.28 -1.84 5.01
CA PHE A 143 -15.14 -0.79 4.51
C PHE A 143 -15.30 -0.87 2.99
N THR A 144 -16.30 -0.15 2.46
CA THR A 144 -16.47 0.11 1.03
C THR A 144 -16.57 1.61 0.79
N ARG A 145 -16.73 2.00 -0.48
CA ARG A 145 -17.04 3.37 -0.90
C ARG A 145 -18.18 4.00 -0.11
N LYS A 146 -19.15 3.23 0.37
CA LYS A 146 -20.28 3.77 1.14
C LYS A 146 -19.88 4.23 2.54
N GLU A 147 -18.90 3.57 3.13
CA GLU A 147 -18.49 3.83 4.51
C GLU A 147 -17.36 4.86 4.60
N ILE A 148 -16.47 4.92 3.60
CA ILE A 148 -15.37 5.90 3.48
C ILE A 148 -15.32 6.56 2.10
N PRO A 149 -16.38 7.30 1.74
CA PRO A 149 -16.56 7.81 0.38
C PRO A 149 -15.51 8.85 -0.03
N TYR A 150 -14.92 9.61 0.90
CA TYR A 150 -13.93 10.62 0.56
C TYR A 150 -12.59 9.97 0.19
N TYR A 151 -12.20 8.91 0.90
CA TYR A 151 -11.02 8.11 0.55
C TYR A 151 -11.12 7.44 -0.81
N TYR A 152 -12.26 6.84 -1.15
CA TYR A 152 -12.49 6.29 -2.48
C TYR A 152 -12.47 7.38 -3.56
N ALA A 153 -13.01 8.57 -3.26
CA ALA A 153 -12.99 9.69 -4.19
C ALA A 153 -11.58 10.25 -4.43
N LEU A 154 -10.73 10.29 -3.40
CA LEU A 154 -9.31 10.65 -3.53
C LEU A 154 -8.56 9.60 -4.35
N ALA A 155 -8.80 8.31 -4.09
CA ALA A 155 -8.23 7.24 -4.88
C ALA A 155 -8.63 7.35 -6.34
N ASP A 156 -9.90 7.59 -6.63
CA ASP A 156 -10.36 7.83 -8.00
C ASP A 156 -9.69 9.06 -8.62
N ALA A 157 -9.53 10.16 -7.90
CA ALA A 157 -8.95 11.37 -8.46
C ALA A 157 -7.44 11.28 -8.72
N PHE A 158 -6.68 10.60 -7.86
CA PHE A 158 -5.22 10.65 -7.82
C PHE A 158 -4.57 9.26 -7.96
N THR A 159 -3.30 9.13 -7.56
CA THR A 159 -2.58 7.86 -7.60
C THR A 159 -2.68 7.17 -6.25
N ILE A 160 -3.18 5.93 -6.24
CA ILE A 160 -3.17 5.02 -5.09
C ILE A 160 -2.04 3.99 -5.22
N CYS A 161 -1.38 3.69 -4.12
CA CYS A 161 -0.38 2.62 -4.04
C CYS A 161 -1.03 1.35 -3.49
N ASP A 162 -1.05 0.26 -4.26
CA ASP A 162 -1.58 -1.03 -3.80
C ASP A 162 -0.49 -2.04 -3.40
N ALA A 163 0.75 -1.56 -3.29
CA ALA A 163 1.92 -2.27 -2.78
C ALA A 163 2.76 -1.40 -1.82
N TYR A 164 2.09 -0.53 -1.04
CA TYR A 164 2.71 0.22 0.05
C TYR A 164 2.57 -0.55 1.36
N HIS A 165 3.67 -0.83 2.04
CA HIS A 165 3.74 -1.65 3.24
C HIS A 165 4.14 -0.84 4.46
N ALA A 166 3.67 -1.26 5.64
CA ALA A 166 4.32 -0.84 6.88
C ALA A 166 5.80 -1.24 6.83
N SER A 167 6.70 -0.42 7.37
CA SER A 167 8.14 -0.74 7.34
C SER A 167 8.49 -1.96 8.18
N ILE A 168 7.69 -2.26 9.22
CA ILE A 168 7.75 -3.50 10.01
C ILE A 168 6.34 -4.05 10.28
N PHE A 169 6.25 -5.35 10.57
CA PHE A 169 5.02 -5.91 11.14
C PHE A 169 4.98 -5.73 12.65
N GLY A 170 4.62 -4.54 13.10
CA GLY A 170 4.59 -4.17 14.50
C GLY A 170 3.88 -2.83 14.71
N PRO A 171 3.99 -2.25 15.90
CA PRO A 171 3.18 -1.13 16.31
C PRO A 171 3.67 0.21 15.72
N THR A 172 2.99 1.29 16.10
CA THR A 172 3.19 2.68 15.67
C THR A 172 4.62 3.18 15.71
N ASN A 173 5.28 3.21 16.88
CA ASN A 173 6.52 3.95 17.05
C ASN A 173 7.65 3.43 16.15
N PRO A 174 7.91 2.11 16.06
CA PRO A 174 8.93 1.62 15.11
C PRO A 174 8.68 2.03 13.66
N ASN A 175 7.42 2.00 13.18
CA ASN A 175 7.06 2.43 11.83
C ASN A 175 7.27 3.94 11.64
N ARG A 176 6.88 4.75 12.63
CA ARG A 176 7.15 6.20 12.64
C ARG A 176 8.65 6.53 12.75
N LEU A 177 9.47 5.70 13.41
CA LEU A 177 10.92 5.86 13.42
C LEU A 177 11.53 5.66 12.02
N TYR A 178 11.06 4.67 11.24
CA TYR A 178 11.43 4.54 9.83
C TYR A 178 11.02 5.78 9.02
N PHE A 179 9.80 6.27 9.25
CA PHE A 179 9.25 7.44 8.56
C PHE A 179 10.03 8.74 8.84
N PHE A 180 10.54 8.96 10.06
CA PHE A 180 11.27 10.19 10.42
C PHE A 180 12.80 10.07 10.36
N SER A 181 13.36 8.85 10.40
CA SER A 181 14.81 8.66 10.48
C SER A 181 15.38 7.59 9.56
N GLY A 182 14.56 6.88 8.80
CA GLY A 182 14.99 5.83 7.86
C GLY A 182 15.33 4.49 8.53
N THR A 183 15.27 4.41 9.86
CA THR A 183 15.49 3.20 10.64
C THR A 183 14.72 3.26 11.96
N ASN A 184 14.49 2.11 12.59
CA ASN A 184 14.03 1.97 13.98
C ASN A 184 15.20 1.80 14.98
N GLY A 185 16.45 2.01 14.53
CA GLY A 185 17.68 1.88 15.32
C GLY A 185 18.58 0.74 14.86
N LEU A 186 18.05 -0.26 14.14
CA LEU A 186 18.81 -1.44 13.73
C LEU A 186 19.93 -1.13 12.74
N ALA A 187 19.70 -0.22 11.79
CA ALA A 187 20.68 0.15 10.79
C ALA A 187 21.90 0.89 11.37
N VAL A 188 21.75 1.44 12.59
CA VAL A 188 22.79 2.19 13.32
C VAL A 188 23.34 1.41 14.52
N GLY A 189 23.04 0.11 14.61
CA GLY A 189 23.53 -0.76 15.69
C GLY A 189 22.85 -0.55 17.05
N ASN A 190 21.75 0.21 17.11
CA ASN A 190 20.96 0.41 18.32
C ASN A 190 19.74 -0.53 18.33
N ALA A 191 19.99 -1.82 18.57
CA ALA A 191 18.98 -2.88 18.59
C ALA A 191 18.22 -2.97 19.92
N GLY A 192 17.70 -1.85 20.41
CA GLY A 192 16.87 -1.80 21.61
C GLY A 192 15.40 -2.16 21.35
N LYS A 193 14.58 -2.12 22.41
CA LYS A 193 13.14 -2.44 22.35
C LYS A 193 12.37 -1.57 21.35
N GLN A 194 12.80 -0.32 21.14
CA GLN A 194 12.20 0.61 20.19
C GLN A 194 12.20 0.10 18.74
N ALA A 195 13.01 -0.92 18.43
CA ALA A 195 13.01 -1.55 17.13
C ALA A 195 11.67 -2.27 16.84
N VAL A 196 10.93 -2.69 17.87
CA VAL A 196 9.74 -3.55 17.72
C VAL A 196 8.59 -3.24 18.69
N GLU A 197 8.81 -2.41 19.69
CA GLU A 197 7.81 -2.00 20.69
C GLU A 197 7.56 -0.49 20.64
N ASN A 198 6.38 -0.06 21.11
CA ASN A 198 6.10 1.35 21.38
C ASN A 198 6.92 1.84 22.57
N VAL A 199 8.10 2.38 22.27
CA VAL A 199 8.98 3.04 23.24
C VAL A 199 8.89 4.55 23.04
N ASP A 200 8.37 5.23 24.04
CA ASP A 200 8.33 6.68 24.17
C ASP A 200 8.49 7.07 25.64
N ASP A 201 8.47 8.38 25.92
CA ASP A 201 8.60 8.92 27.26
C ASP A 201 7.24 9.12 27.97
N GLY A 202 6.14 8.60 27.42
CA GLY A 202 4.79 8.77 27.95
C GLY A 202 4.22 10.19 27.86
N ASN A 203 4.94 11.15 27.25
CA ASN A 203 4.39 12.47 26.93
C ASN A 203 3.69 12.42 25.57
N TRP A 204 2.37 12.24 25.59
CA TRP A 204 1.54 12.28 24.37
C TRP A 204 1.07 13.68 23.99
N SER A 205 1.80 14.69 24.46
CA SER A 205 1.61 16.09 24.06
C SER A 205 2.87 16.65 23.42
N ALA A 206 2.70 17.74 22.68
CA ALA A 206 3.83 18.51 22.16
C ALA A 206 4.52 19.39 23.21
N ASP A 207 3.98 19.50 24.44
CA ASP A 207 4.56 20.35 25.49
C ASP A 207 5.74 19.67 26.18
N MET A 208 6.94 20.17 25.88
CA MET A 208 8.20 19.71 26.47
C MET A 208 8.27 19.83 28.00
N ALA A 209 7.41 20.64 28.64
CA ALA A 209 7.36 20.71 30.10
C ALA A 209 6.97 19.37 30.74
N HIS A 210 6.33 18.48 29.98
CA HIS A 210 5.94 17.13 30.41
C HIS A 210 6.94 16.04 30.00
N ASP A 211 8.03 16.39 29.31
CA ASP A 211 9.06 15.43 28.92
C ASP A 211 9.70 14.80 30.16
N ARG A 212 9.73 13.47 30.20
CA ARG A 212 10.34 12.75 31.32
C ARG A 212 11.86 12.90 31.32
N ALA A 213 12.40 13.40 32.43
CA ALA A 213 13.84 13.58 32.60
C ALA A 213 14.63 12.26 32.67
N ASP A 214 13.98 11.16 33.06
CA ASP A 214 14.59 9.82 33.18
C ASP A 214 14.51 8.99 31.90
N PHE A 215 13.83 9.49 30.85
CA PHE A 215 13.80 8.83 29.55
C PHE A 215 15.17 8.93 28.87
N LYS A 216 15.70 7.79 28.42
CA LYS A 216 16.96 7.74 27.66
C LYS A 216 16.66 8.05 26.18
N PRO A 217 17.07 9.22 25.66
CA PRO A 217 16.76 9.57 24.28
C PRO A 217 17.51 8.70 23.26
N PHE A 218 16.94 8.65 22.07
CA PHE A 218 17.61 8.16 20.87
C PHE A 218 18.65 9.18 20.40
N ASP A 219 19.80 8.69 19.93
CA ASP A 219 21.00 9.51 19.66
C ASP A 219 21.50 9.43 18.21
N TRP A 220 20.81 8.72 17.32
CA TRP A 220 21.13 8.70 15.89
C TRP A 220 20.48 9.86 15.15
N THR A 221 21.09 10.27 14.04
CA THR A 221 20.63 11.40 13.22
C THR A 221 19.30 11.10 12.54
N THR A 222 18.35 12.01 12.69
CA THR A 222 17.02 11.99 12.04
C THR A 222 17.06 12.65 10.66
N TYR A 223 16.04 12.42 9.83
CA TYR A 223 15.96 13.08 8.52
C TYR A 223 15.73 14.60 8.61
N PRO A 224 14.91 15.14 9.54
CA PRO A 224 14.79 16.58 9.75
C PRO A 224 16.13 17.27 10.07
N GLU A 225 17.03 16.64 10.83
CA GLU A 225 18.40 17.15 11.02
C GLU A 225 19.15 17.28 9.69
N LYS A 226 19.06 16.29 8.80
CA LYS A 226 19.68 16.34 7.46
C LYS A 226 19.08 17.44 6.58
N LEU A 227 17.77 17.65 6.64
CA LEU A 227 17.11 18.76 5.93
C LEU A 227 17.59 20.11 6.48
N GLN A 228 17.68 20.23 7.81
CA GLN A 228 18.16 21.43 8.48
C GLN A 228 19.60 21.78 8.08
N GLU A 229 20.49 20.80 8.06
CA GLU A 229 21.89 20.96 7.62
C GLU A 229 22.00 21.41 6.15
N ALA A 230 21.12 20.89 5.29
CA ALA A 230 21.09 21.21 3.87
C ALA A 230 20.38 22.53 3.53
N GLY A 231 19.81 23.22 4.53
CA GLY A 231 19.05 24.46 4.32
C GLY A 231 17.70 24.24 3.62
N VAL A 232 17.18 23.00 3.62
CA VAL A 232 15.81 22.70 3.14
C VAL A 232 14.85 23.05 4.26
N SER A 233 13.94 23.99 4.01
CA SER A 233 12.98 24.41 5.03
C SER A 233 11.98 23.29 5.38
N TRP A 234 11.78 23.07 6.68
CA TRP A 234 10.85 22.03 7.15
C TRP A 234 10.15 22.41 8.45
N LYS A 235 9.01 21.77 8.72
CA LYS A 235 8.22 21.94 9.94
C LYS A 235 7.30 20.76 10.21
N VAL A 236 7.05 20.48 11.48
CA VAL A 236 5.96 19.64 11.98
C VAL A 236 4.82 20.55 12.45
N TYR A 237 3.64 20.36 11.86
CA TYR A 237 2.39 20.96 12.31
C TYR A 237 1.71 19.99 13.28
N GLN A 238 1.55 20.40 14.54
CA GLN A 238 0.91 19.62 15.58
C GLN A 238 0.22 20.54 16.59
N GLU A 239 -0.88 20.06 17.17
CA GLU A 239 -1.55 20.69 18.29
C GLU A 239 -0.90 20.30 19.63
N TYR A 240 -1.47 20.76 20.74
CA TYR A 240 -1.03 20.34 22.08
C TYR A 240 -1.12 18.81 22.20
N ASP A 241 -2.27 18.24 21.85
CA ASP A 241 -2.43 16.79 21.70
C ASP A 241 -1.87 16.35 20.36
N ASN A 242 -0.91 15.43 20.40
CA ASN A 242 -0.32 14.82 19.22
C ASN A 242 -0.26 13.29 19.35
N PHE A 243 -0.93 12.70 20.33
CA PHE A 243 -1.01 11.26 20.60
C PHE A 243 0.34 10.51 20.74
N GLY A 244 1.47 11.21 20.88
CA GLY A 244 2.80 10.58 20.80
C GLY A 244 3.26 10.24 19.36
N ASP A 245 2.50 10.65 18.35
CA ASP A 245 2.74 10.35 16.93
C ASP A 245 3.90 11.14 16.30
N ASN A 246 4.53 12.04 17.08
CA ASN A 246 5.75 12.74 16.71
C ASN A 246 6.96 12.14 17.45
N PRO A 247 7.64 11.13 16.87
CA PRO A 247 8.74 10.44 17.54
C PRO A 247 9.99 11.31 17.71
N LEU A 248 10.08 12.49 17.06
CA LEU A 248 11.21 13.41 17.24
C LEU A 248 11.35 13.85 18.71
N ALA A 249 10.25 13.85 19.47
CA ALA A 249 10.23 14.07 20.92
C ALA A 249 11.20 13.14 21.69
N SER A 250 11.42 11.93 21.19
CA SER A 250 12.24 10.90 21.82
C SER A 250 13.74 11.00 21.46
N PHE A 251 14.12 11.93 20.59
CA PHE A 251 15.52 12.10 20.14
C PHE A 251 16.25 13.21 20.89
N ALA A 252 17.53 12.97 21.18
CA ALA A 252 18.37 13.88 21.95
C ALA A 252 18.45 15.29 21.34
N ALA A 253 18.41 15.38 20.01
CA ALA A 253 18.44 16.65 19.26
C ALA A 253 17.24 17.57 19.52
N PHE A 254 16.12 17.04 20.03
CA PHE A 254 14.87 17.78 20.21
C PHE A 254 14.37 17.82 21.66
N ARG A 255 15.14 17.24 22.60
CA ARG A 255 14.82 17.25 24.03
C ARG A 255 15.56 18.36 24.75
N SER A 256 14.90 18.99 25.71
CA SER A 256 15.49 20.05 26.55
C SER A 256 16.11 21.22 25.77
N VAL A 257 15.57 21.52 24.59
CA VAL A 257 16.02 22.61 23.71
C VAL A 257 15.32 23.96 24.02
N GLY A 258 15.99 25.08 23.75
CA GLY A 258 15.40 26.41 23.87
C GLY A 258 14.35 26.70 22.79
N LYS A 259 13.34 27.53 23.09
CA LYS A 259 12.23 27.83 22.15
C LYS A 259 12.69 28.62 20.91
N GLU A 260 13.82 29.29 21.01
CA GLU A 260 14.51 30.02 19.95
C GLU A 260 15.35 29.13 19.03
N THR A 261 15.44 27.82 19.30
CA THR A 261 16.18 26.89 18.45
C THR A 261 15.38 26.46 17.22
N TRP A 262 16.08 26.05 16.17
CA TRP A 262 15.45 25.41 15.01
C TRP A 262 14.77 24.10 15.40
N ALA A 263 15.36 23.34 16.35
CA ALA A 263 14.83 22.07 16.83
C ALA A 263 13.44 22.25 17.45
N TYR A 264 13.28 23.28 18.31
CA TYR A 264 11.97 23.61 18.87
C TYR A 264 10.99 24.05 17.79
N ARG A 265 11.34 25.08 17.00
CA ARG A 265 10.45 25.65 15.97
C ARG A 265 10.03 24.64 14.90
N GLY A 266 10.91 23.71 14.55
CA GLY A 266 10.69 22.71 13.53
C GLY A 266 9.90 21.51 14.05
N ALA A 267 10.22 20.99 15.24
CA ALA A 267 9.70 19.68 15.69
C ALA A 267 8.84 19.72 16.96
N ARG A 268 8.93 20.76 17.80
CA ARG A 268 8.30 20.77 19.15
C ARG A 268 7.29 21.89 19.36
N SER A 269 7.21 22.86 18.44
CA SER A 269 6.26 23.96 18.57
C SER A 269 4.82 23.45 18.55
N ILE A 270 4.00 23.99 19.45
CA ILE A 270 2.54 23.85 19.45
C ILE A 270 1.97 24.97 18.58
N VAL A 271 1.02 24.67 17.70
CA VAL A 271 0.36 25.71 16.90
C VAL A 271 -0.42 26.71 17.78
N ASP A 272 -0.42 27.97 17.37
CA ASP A 272 -1.01 29.05 18.16
C ASP A 272 -2.49 28.79 18.49
N GLY A 273 -2.85 29.00 19.75
CA GLY A 273 -4.22 28.83 20.26
C GLY A 273 -4.53 27.44 20.79
N SER A 274 -3.77 26.41 20.42
CA SER A 274 -3.94 25.06 20.98
C SER A 274 -3.32 24.96 22.39
N GLY A 275 -4.05 24.39 23.34
CA GLY A 275 -3.56 24.17 24.70
C GLY A 275 -4.22 22.97 25.38
N HIS A 276 -3.76 22.66 26.59
CA HIS A 276 -4.25 21.50 27.35
C HIS A 276 -5.76 21.54 27.62
N ALA A 277 -6.32 22.74 27.84
CA ALA A 277 -7.71 22.90 28.29
C ALA A 277 -8.76 22.51 27.24
N ASP A 278 -8.44 22.63 25.94
CA ASP A 278 -9.37 22.36 24.84
C ASP A 278 -8.88 21.25 23.91
N MET A 279 -7.83 20.51 24.29
CA MET A 279 -7.10 19.56 23.42
C MET A 279 -7.95 18.44 22.81
N HIS A 280 -9.09 18.08 23.42
CA HIS A 280 -9.99 17.04 22.91
C HIS A 280 -11.13 17.58 22.02
N ASP A 281 -11.33 18.89 22.00
CA ASP A 281 -12.45 19.55 21.33
C ASP A 281 -11.96 20.51 20.23
N THR A 282 -10.71 20.39 19.79
CA THR A 282 -10.14 21.31 18.81
C THR A 282 -10.69 21.11 17.41
N GLU A 283 -11.07 19.87 17.08
CA GLU A 283 -11.42 19.44 15.73
C GLU A 283 -10.35 19.85 14.70
N GLY A 284 -9.08 19.95 15.13
CA GLY A 284 -7.93 20.34 14.30
C GLY A 284 -7.90 21.81 13.87
N ARG A 285 -8.79 22.67 14.41
CA ARG A 285 -8.96 24.06 13.95
C ARG A 285 -7.66 24.87 14.00
N TYR A 286 -6.82 24.67 15.02
CA TYR A 286 -5.61 25.46 15.19
C TYR A 286 -4.52 24.97 14.25
N LEU A 287 -4.43 23.65 14.06
CA LEU A 287 -3.53 23.05 13.08
C LEU A 287 -3.86 23.53 11.66
N ILE A 288 -5.13 23.44 11.27
CA ILE A 288 -5.60 23.87 9.94
C ILE A 288 -5.33 25.36 9.75
N ALA A 289 -5.63 26.20 10.74
CA ALA A 289 -5.39 27.64 10.67
C ALA A 289 -3.89 27.99 10.56
N ALA A 290 -3.02 27.30 11.30
CA ALA A 290 -1.57 27.51 11.23
C ALA A 290 -1.00 27.08 9.88
N PHE A 291 -1.47 25.95 9.34
CA PHE A 291 -1.11 25.49 8.00
C PHE A 291 -1.56 26.48 6.93
N GLU A 292 -2.82 26.90 6.95
CA GLU A 292 -3.37 27.87 6.01
C GLU A 292 -2.63 29.22 6.07
N ARG A 293 -2.29 29.69 7.27
CA ARG A 293 -1.53 30.92 7.44
C ARG A 293 -0.19 30.87 6.70
N ASP A 294 0.55 29.78 6.83
CA ASP A 294 1.85 29.63 6.17
C ASP A 294 1.69 29.52 4.63
N VAL A 295 0.62 28.87 4.15
CA VAL A 295 0.26 28.84 2.73
C VAL A 295 -0.07 30.25 2.21
N ALA A 296 -0.95 30.97 2.90
CA ALA A 296 -1.44 32.29 2.49
C ALA A 296 -0.35 33.37 2.53
N GLN A 297 0.64 33.23 3.42
CA GLN A 297 1.77 34.14 3.55
C GLN A 297 2.94 33.80 2.62
N GLY A 298 2.87 32.69 1.87
CA GLY A 298 3.97 32.23 1.02
C GLY A 298 5.18 31.73 1.82
N THR A 299 4.94 31.25 3.04
CA THR A 299 5.97 30.74 3.97
C THR A 299 5.82 29.25 4.26
N LEU A 300 4.98 28.53 3.50
CA LEU A 300 4.88 27.07 3.57
C LEU A 300 6.28 26.45 3.40
N PRO A 301 6.75 25.60 4.33
CA PRO A 301 8.04 24.94 4.19
C PRO A 301 8.11 24.03 2.97
N GLN A 302 9.33 23.75 2.50
CA GLN A 302 9.55 22.77 1.44
C GLN A 302 9.13 21.36 1.87
N VAL A 303 9.26 21.01 3.15
CA VAL A 303 8.79 19.74 3.73
C VAL A 303 7.94 20.01 4.97
N SER A 304 6.66 19.62 4.92
CA SER A 304 5.71 19.83 6.01
C SER A 304 5.16 18.49 6.47
N TRP A 305 5.41 18.12 7.72
CA TRP A 305 4.75 16.97 8.36
C TRP A 305 3.54 17.45 9.13
N ILE A 306 2.42 16.74 9.01
CA ILE A 306 1.20 16.96 9.78
C ILE A 306 1.06 15.80 10.76
N VAL A 307 1.06 16.12 12.05
CA VAL A 307 0.76 15.17 13.13
C VAL A 307 -0.62 15.55 13.69
N PRO A 308 -1.65 14.74 13.45
CA PRO A 308 -3.01 15.05 13.86
C PRO A 308 -3.17 14.92 15.39
N PRO A 309 -4.13 15.64 16.00
CA PRO A 309 -4.61 15.31 17.34
C PRO A 309 -5.20 13.90 17.39
N THR A 310 -5.24 13.28 18.57
CA THR A 310 -5.72 11.89 18.76
C THR A 310 -7.07 11.65 18.10
N ALA A 311 -8.02 12.58 18.25
CA ALA A 311 -9.37 12.42 17.70
C ALA A 311 -9.42 12.36 16.16
N LEU A 312 -8.39 12.87 15.47
CA LEU A 312 -8.30 12.96 14.02
C LEU A 312 -7.25 11.99 13.43
N SER A 313 -6.54 11.22 14.26
CA SER A 313 -5.44 10.35 13.84
C SER A 313 -5.91 9.08 13.13
N GLU A 314 -7.18 8.70 13.29
CA GLU A 314 -7.72 7.39 12.87
C GLU A 314 -7.16 6.17 13.61
N HIS A 315 -6.38 6.35 14.68
CA HIS A 315 -6.17 5.25 15.64
C HIS A 315 -7.53 4.59 15.92
N PRO A 316 -7.71 3.27 16.00
CA PRO A 316 -9.03 2.60 15.94
C PRO A 316 -10.19 3.19 16.77
N ASN A 317 -9.88 3.76 17.93
CA ASN A 317 -10.85 4.48 18.78
C ASN A 317 -11.30 5.84 18.20
N ALA A 318 -10.48 6.45 17.35
CA ALA A 318 -10.75 7.60 16.49
C ALA A 318 -11.28 7.14 15.11
N PRO A 319 -12.47 7.60 14.71
CA PRO A 319 -13.17 7.04 13.57
C PRO A 319 -12.68 7.58 12.21
N PRO A 320 -12.80 6.80 11.11
CA PRO A 320 -12.39 7.21 9.77
C PRO A 320 -13.01 8.53 9.28
N GLY A 321 -14.27 8.79 9.63
CA GLY A 321 -14.95 10.02 9.20
C GLY A 321 -14.31 11.31 9.77
N TYR A 322 -13.58 11.21 10.89
CA TYR A 322 -12.83 12.33 11.46
C TYR A 322 -11.51 12.59 10.69
N GLY A 323 -10.82 11.53 10.27
CA GLY A 323 -9.65 11.68 9.41
C GLY A 323 -10.03 12.19 8.01
N GLU A 324 -11.12 11.68 7.41
CA GLU A 324 -11.64 12.20 6.15
C GLU A 324 -11.99 13.70 6.27
N TYR A 325 -12.55 14.13 7.40
CA TYR A 325 -12.80 15.55 7.68
C TYR A 325 -11.50 16.36 7.67
N LEU A 326 -10.48 15.97 8.44
CA LEU A 326 -9.20 16.69 8.48
C LEU A 326 -8.59 16.85 7.08
N ILE A 327 -8.55 15.76 6.32
CA ILE A 327 -7.97 15.74 4.97
C ILE A 327 -8.79 16.63 4.03
N SER A 328 -10.12 16.65 4.17
CA SER A 328 -10.97 17.57 3.41
C SER A 328 -10.67 19.04 3.69
N GLN A 329 -10.41 19.39 4.96
CA GLN A 329 -10.08 20.76 5.35
C GLN A 329 -8.69 21.18 4.86
N LEU A 330 -7.71 20.27 4.87
CA LEU A 330 -6.40 20.52 4.26
C LEU A 330 -6.51 20.73 2.74
N MET A 331 -7.36 19.95 2.05
CA MET A 331 -7.65 20.17 0.64
C MET A 331 -8.35 21.52 0.39
N ASP A 332 -9.26 21.96 1.27
CA ASP A 332 -9.89 23.29 1.19
C ASP A 332 -8.86 24.43 1.24
N VAL A 333 -7.77 24.28 1.99
CA VAL A 333 -6.66 25.24 2.00
C VAL A 333 -6.00 25.30 0.62
N PHE A 334 -5.59 24.17 0.06
CA PHE A 334 -4.94 24.14 -1.27
C PHE A 334 -5.81 24.73 -2.37
N VAL A 335 -7.12 24.48 -2.31
CA VAL A 335 -8.08 25.01 -3.28
C VAL A 335 -8.16 26.52 -3.26
N ARG A 336 -8.08 27.14 -2.08
CA ARG A 336 -8.10 28.59 -1.92
C ARG A 336 -6.78 29.24 -2.36
N HIS A 337 -5.71 28.45 -2.49
CA HIS A 337 -4.37 28.88 -2.88
C HIS A 337 -3.83 28.08 -4.08
N PRO A 338 -4.46 28.19 -5.27
CA PRO A 338 -4.16 27.36 -6.42
C PRO A 338 -2.71 27.48 -6.92
N ASP A 339 -2.08 28.65 -6.78
CA ASP A 339 -0.68 28.86 -7.18
C ASP A 339 0.31 28.05 -6.34
N VAL A 340 -0.01 27.83 -5.05
CA VAL A 340 0.78 26.95 -4.17
C VAL A 340 0.47 25.49 -4.50
N TRP A 341 -0.81 25.15 -4.61
CA TRP A 341 -1.25 23.79 -4.93
C TRP A 341 -0.66 23.25 -6.25
N ALA A 342 -0.54 24.09 -7.27
CA ALA A 342 0.11 23.76 -8.54
C ALA A 342 1.53 23.20 -8.37
N LYS A 343 2.18 23.50 -7.23
CA LYS A 343 3.55 23.14 -6.90
C LYS A 343 3.66 22.16 -5.72
N THR A 344 2.56 21.62 -5.23
CA THR A 344 2.52 20.79 -4.01
C THR A 344 2.28 19.31 -4.30
N VAL A 345 3.00 18.47 -3.55
CA VAL A 345 2.69 17.06 -3.40
C VAL A 345 2.15 16.83 -1.99
N PHE A 346 0.93 16.30 -1.87
CA PHE A 346 0.38 15.85 -0.60
C PHE A 346 0.41 14.32 -0.52
N ILE A 347 1.20 13.78 0.40
CA ILE A 347 1.33 12.34 0.65
C ILE A 347 0.46 12.01 1.87
N LEU A 348 -0.55 11.18 1.66
CA LEU A 348 -1.35 10.56 2.72
C LEU A 348 -0.93 9.09 2.82
N ASN A 349 -0.45 8.68 3.99
CA ASN A 349 -0.17 7.27 4.27
C ASN A 349 -0.59 6.90 5.69
N TYR A 350 -0.44 5.62 6.02
CA TYR A 350 -0.71 5.08 7.34
C TYR A 350 0.57 4.44 7.89
N ASP A 351 0.71 4.39 9.20
CA ASP A 351 1.89 3.87 9.89
C ASP A 351 1.89 2.33 9.97
N GLU A 352 0.79 1.72 10.37
CA GLU A 352 0.61 0.28 10.49
C GLU A 352 -0.87 -0.10 10.30
N ASN A 353 -1.23 -1.37 10.57
CA ASN A 353 -2.51 -1.93 10.17
C ASN A 353 -3.53 -2.15 11.30
N ASP A 354 -3.25 -1.78 12.55
CA ASP A 354 -3.91 -2.12 13.84
C ASP A 354 -4.00 -3.63 14.12
N GLY A 355 -3.85 -4.44 13.08
CA GLY A 355 -4.20 -5.84 13.06
C GLY A 355 -5.36 -6.15 12.14
N PHE A 356 -5.86 -5.22 11.34
CA PHE A 356 -6.74 -5.53 10.21
C PHE A 356 -6.03 -6.36 9.16
N PHE A 357 -6.76 -7.33 8.62
CA PHE A 357 -6.29 -8.29 7.64
C PHE A 357 -5.85 -7.60 6.34
N ASP A 358 -4.76 -8.11 5.75
CA ASP A 358 -4.39 -7.86 4.36
C ASP A 358 -3.96 -9.18 3.73
N HIS A 359 -4.41 -9.47 2.51
CA HIS A 359 -4.17 -10.76 1.88
C HIS A 359 -2.79 -10.92 1.26
N VAL A 360 -2.05 -9.83 1.04
CA VAL A 360 -0.73 -9.87 0.41
C VAL A 360 0.33 -10.04 1.49
N ALA A 361 0.97 -11.22 1.50
CA ALA A 361 2.13 -11.45 2.33
C ALA A 361 3.27 -10.48 1.95
N PRO A 362 3.93 -9.82 2.91
CA PRO A 362 4.91 -8.80 2.62
C PRO A 362 6.23 -9.34 2.08
N PRO A 363 6.99 -8.53 1.32
CA PRO A 363 8.40 -8.76 1.05
C PRO A 363 9.21 -8.77 2.36
N ILE A 364 9.95 -9.86 2.64
CA ILE A 364 10.80 -10.02 3.84
C ILE A 364 12.24 -10.35 3.40
N PRO A 365 13.30 -9.80 4.03
CA PRO A 365 14.67 -10.21 3.79
C PRO A 365 14.91 -11.61 4.37
N ALA A 366 15.46 -12.52 3.57
CA ALA A 366 15.97 -13.78 4.09
C ALA A 366 17.32 -13.53 4.78
N LEU A 367 17.37 -13.74 6.10
CA LEU A 367 18.58 -13.58 6.92
C LEU A 367 19.49 -14.81 6.88
N ASN A 368 18.95 -15.96 6.45
CA ASN A 368 19.67 -17.21 6.32
C ASN A 368 19.02 -18.13 5.26
N THR A 369 19.69 -19.24 4.96
CA THR A 369 19.28 -20.18 3.90
C THR A 369 17.96 -20.90 4.17
N GLN A 370 17.49 -21.00 5.42
CA GLN A 370 16.19 -21.59 5.74
C GLN A 370 15.04 -20.66 5.36
N GLN A 371 15.28 -19.35 5.41
CA GLN A 371 14.32 -18.31 5.04
C GLN A 371 14.34 -17.98 3.54
N GLY A 372 15.37 -18.43 2.81
CA GLY A 372 15.55 -18.18 1.38
C GLY A 372 16.95 -17.66 1.08
N ALA A 373 17.08 -16.67 0.19
CA ALA A 373 18.38 -16.10 -0.17
C ALA A 373 18.27 -14.62 -0.54
N CYS A 374 19.35 -13.86 -0.34
CA CYS A 374 19.44 -12.46 -0.70
C CYS A 374 20.71 -12.20 -1.51
N THR A 375 20.58 -11.47 -2.63
CA THR A 375 21.72 -10.93 -3.41
C THR A 375 22.17 -9.55 -2.94
N VAL A 376 21.58 -9.07 -1.83
CA VAL A 376 21.81 -7.74 -1.24
C VAL A 376 22.08 -7.94 0.25
N SER A 377 22.93 -7.10 0.86
CA SER A 377 23.14 -7.16 2.31
C SER A 377 21.84 -6.91 3.08
N THR A 378 21.63 -7.70 4.12
CA THR A 378 20.52 -7.58 5.08
C THR A 378 20.98 -6.98 6.41
N ASP A 379 22.15 -6.34 6.46
CA ASP A 379 22.63 -5.65 7.64
C ASP A 379 21.64 -4.54 8.05
N GLY A 380 21.28 -4.52 9.34
CA GLY A 380 20.28 -3.60 9.87
C GLY A 380 18.82 -4.03 9.67
N GLU A 381 18.54 -5.23 9.12
CA GLU A 381 17.18 -5.76 8.95
C GLU A 381 16.80 -6.87 9.94
N SER A 382 17.67 -7.16 10.92
CA SER A 382 17.51 -8.26 11.88
C SER A 382 17.36 -7.74 13.31
N TYR A 383 16.27 -8.12 13.96
CA TYR A 383 16.12 -8.00 15.41
C TYR A 383 16.30 -9.37 16.04
N TYR A 384 17.45 -9.61 16.65
CA TYR A 384 17.82 -10.90 17.28
C TYR A 384 17.59 -12.14 16.40
N GLY A 385 17.93 -12.03 15.10
CA GLY A 385 17.81 -13.14 14.14
C GLY A 385 16.44 -13.25 13.46
N GLN A 386 15.50 -12.36 13.77
CA GLN A 386 14.21 -12.26 13.11
C GLN A 386 14.20 -11.09 12.11
N PRO A 387 13.77 -11.30 10.86
CA PRO A 387 13.67 -10.20 9.90
C PRO A 387 12.50 -9.28 10.27
N VAL A 388 12.77 -7.98 10.37
CA VAL A 388 11.80 -7.03 10.96
C VAL A 388 10.70 -6.57 10.02
N GLY A 389 10.93 -6.58 8.72
CA GLY A 389 9.97 -6.03 7.78
C GLY A 389 10.12 -6.62 6.39
N LEU A 390 9.23 -6.28 5.46
CA LEU A 390 8.14 -5.32 5.62
C LEU A 390 6.95 -5.90 6.41
N GLY A 391 6.01 -5.04 6.82
CA GLY A 391 4.73 -5.42 7.42
C GLY A 391 3.60 -5.50 6.40
N PRO A 392 2.35 -5.76 6.86
CA PRO A 392 1.16 -5.74 6.02
C PRO A 392 1.05 -4.47 5.18
N ARG A 393 0.33 -4.54 4.05
CA ARG A 393 0.04 -3.33 3.26
C ARG A 393 -0.80 -2.37 4.07
N VAL A 394 -0.47 -1.10 3.97
CA VAL A 394 -1.20 0.02 4.57
C VAL A 394 -1.56 1.02 3.48
N PRO A 395 -2.66 1.78 3.58
CA PRO A 395 -3.04 2.70 2.53
C PRO A 395 -1.98 3.78 2.28
N ALA A 396 -1.77 4.11 1.01
CA ALA A 396 -1.03 5.30 0.62
C ALA A 396 -1.62 5.91 -0.66
N LEU A 397 -1.84 7.22 -0.62
CA LEU A 397 -2.37 8.05 -1.69
C LEU A 397 -1.43 9.24 -1.91
N VAL A 398 -1.09 9.52 -3.16
CA VAL A 398 -0.34 10.73 -3.53
C VAL A 398 -1.26 11.68 -4.25
N ILE A 399 -1.66 12.73 -3.54
CA ILE A 399 -2.63 13.74 -3.95
C ILE A 399 -1.86 14.94 -4.47
N SER A 400 -1.88 15.14 -5.79
CA SER A 400 -1.08 16.18 -6.43
C SER A 400 -1.56 16.47 -7.86
N PRO A 401 -1.35 17.68 -8.41
CA PRO A 401 -1.65 17.97 -9.82
C PRO A 401 -0.97 17.01 -10.81
N TRP A 402 0.22 16.45 -10.48
CA TRP A 402 0.96 15.50 -11.32
C TRP A 402 0.48 14.03 -11.21
N THR A 403 -0.40 13.72 -10.25
CA THR A 403 -0.88 12.36 -10.00
C THR A 403 -2.34 12.15 -10.38
N LYS A 404 -2.98 13.18 -10.98
CA LYS A 404 -4.38 13.15 -11.43
C LYS A 404 -4.65 12.03 -12.44
N GLY A 405 -5.81 11.39 -12.30
CA GLY A 405 -6.36 10.44 -13.27
C GLY A 405 -6.62 9.02 -12.76
N GLY A 406 -6.72 8.82 -11.44
CA GLY A 406 -7.14 7.54 -10.87
C GLY A 406 -6.17 6.40 -11.08
N TRP A 407 -4.87 6.68 -11.00
CA TRP A 407 -3.84 5.69 -11.25
C TRP A 407 -3.68 4.71 -10.09
N VAL A 408 -3.30 3.49 -10.42
CA VAL A 408 -2.74 2.52 -9.48
C VAL A 408 -1.24 2.41 -9.74
N ASN A 409 -0.46 2.27 -8.67
CA ASN A 409 0.95 1.90 -8.76
C ASN A 409 1.22 0.70 -7.83
N SER A 410 1.78 -0.35 -8.41
CA SER A 410 2.07 -1.63 -7.74
C SER A 410 3.56 -1.88 -7.54
N GLN A 411 4.38 -0.81 -7.53
CA GLN A 411 5.74 -0.87 -7.04
C GLN A 411 5.73 -1.01 -5.51
N VAL A 412 6.61 -1.86 -4.99
CA VAL A 412 6.77 -2.03 -3.54
C VAL A 412 7.31 -0.74 -2.93
N PHE A 413 6.60 -0.23 -1.92
CA PHE A 413 7.02 0.91 -1.10
C PHE A 413 6.88 0.59 0.39
N ASP A 414 7.58 1.36 1.21
CA ASP A 414 7.44 1.41 2.67
C ASP A 414 7.63 2.85 3.18
N HIS A 415 7.63 3.11 4.49
CA HIS A 415 7.80 4.48 5.00
C HIS A 415 9.13 5.14 4.62
N THR A 416 10.19 4.37 4.35
CA THR A 416 11.46 4.94 3.86
C THR A 416 11.34 5.49 2.44
N SER A 417 10.33 5.05 1.67
CA SER A 417 10.07 5.51 0.32
C SER A 417 9.66 6.99 0.29
N VAL A 418 9.00 7.49 1.34
CA VAL A 418 8.70 8.93 1.50
C VAL A 418 9.98 9.73 1.64
N LEU A 419 10.92 9.27 2.47
CA LEU A 419 12.21 9.93 2.62
C LEU A 419 12.97 9.94 1.31
N ARG A 420 12.94 8.83 0.55
CA ARG A 420 13.60 8.73 -0.75
C ARG A 420 12.99 9.63 -1.83
N PHE A 421 11.69 9.90 -1.77
CA PHE A 421 11.08 10.94 -2.60
C PHE A 421 11.69 12.32 -2.29
N LEU A 422 11.86 12.64 -0.99
CA LEU A 422 12.51 13.88 -0.54
C LEU A 422 13.99 13.91 -0.96
N GLU A 423 14.70 12.77 -0.91
CA GLU A 423 16.08 12.67 -1.44
C GLU A 423 16.12 13.01 -2.93
N ALA A 424 15.23 12.42 -3.74
CA ALA A 424 15.16 12.65 -5.17
C ALA A 424 14.83 14.12 -5.48
N ARG A 425 13.92 14.72 -4.69
CA ARG A 425 13.51 16.11 -4.87
C ARG A 425 14.57 17.11 -4.41
N PHE A 426 15.15 16.95 -3.23
CA PHE A 426 15.97 17.98 -2.58
C PHE A 426 17.47 17.66 -2.56
N GLY A 427 17.88 16.45 -2.96
CA GLY A 427 19.28 16.04 -2.98
C GLY A 427 19.85 15.72 -1.59
N VAL A 428 19.00 15.59 -0.57
CA VAL A 428 19.41 15.34 0.82
C VAL A 428 19.24 13.86 1.13
N GLN A 429 20.33 13.10 1.22
CA GLN A 429 20.32 11.67 1.51
C GLN A 429 20.00 11.37 2.98
N CYS A 430 19.13 10.40 3.24
CA CYS A 430 18.87 9.83 4.55
C CYS A 430 19.97 8.81 4.90
N PRO A 431 20.68 8.98 6.03
CA PRO A 431 21.86 8.18 6.34
C PRO A 431 21.53 6.74 6.75
N ASN A 432 20.32 6.46 7.22
CA ASN A 432 20.05 5.22 7.95
C ASN A 432 19.23 4.18 7.15
N ILE A 433 18.85 4.46 5.90
CA ILE A 433 18.11 3.49 5.08
C ILE A 433 19.07 2.38 4.63
N THR A 434 18.77 1.14 5.00
CA THR A 434 19.58 -0.04 4.71
C THR A 434 19.72 -0.30 3.19
N GLN A 435 20.74 -1.07 2.82
CA GLN A 435 20.93 -1.48 1.43
C GLN A 435 19.75 -2.31 0.90
N TRP A 436 19.19 -3.20 1.74
CA TRP A 436 18.04 -4.02 1.37
C TRP A 436 16.81 -3.15 1.04
N ARG A 437 16.46 -2.17 1.90
CA ARG A 437 15.33 -1.27 1.65
C ARG A 437 15.53 -0.38 0.43
N ARG A 438 16.74 0.15 0.23
CA ARG A 438 17.07 0.91 -0.99
C ARG A 438 16.91 0.07 -2.26
N SER A 439 17.21 -1.23 -2.17
CA SER A 439 17.10 -2.17 -3.28
C SER A 439 15.66 -2.61 -3.55
N VAL A 440 14.84 -2.87 -2.53
CA VAL A 440 13.50 -3.46 -2.70
C VAL A 440 12.38 -2.43 -2.78
N CYS A 441 12.40 -1.42 -1.91
CA CYS A 441 11.37 -0.37 -1.88
C CYS A 441 11.69 0.67 -2.96
N GLY A 442 10.70 1.28 -3.59
CA GLY A 442 10.90 2.37 -4.54
C GLY A 442 11.13 3.74 -3.86
N ASP A 443 11.35 4.78 -4.66
CA ASP A 443 11.52 6.17 -4.19
C ASP A 443 10.27 7.04 -4.42
N MET A 444 9.13 6.40 -4.72
CA MET A 444 7.84 7.02 -5.07
C MET A 444 7.81 7.86 -6.35
N THR A 445 8.91 8.02 -7.09
CA THR A 445 8.92 8.85 -8.31
C THR A 445 8.08 8.26 -9.44
N SER A 446 7.89 6.93 -9.48
CA SER A 446 7.03 6.22 -10.43
C SER A 446 5.52 6.52 -10.28
N LEU A 447 5.13 7.23 -9.22
CA LEU A 447 3.74 7.65 -8.99
C LEU A 447 3.33 8.82 -9.88
N PHE A 448 4.30 9.56 -10.43
CA PHE A 448 4.10 10.85 -11.05
C PHE A 448 4.21 10.80 -12.58
N ASP A 449 3.52 11.73 -13.23
CA ASP A 449 3.86 12.19 -14.57
C ASP A 449 4.14 13.70 -14.48
N PHE A 450 5.42 14.06 -14.34
CA PHE A 450 5.85 15.45 -14.19
C PHE A 450 5.72 16.28 -15.48
N ALA A 451 5.58 15.62 -16.63
CA ALA A 451 5.42 16.27 -17.93
C ALA A 451 3.94 16.54 -18.28
N GLN A 452 2.99 15.98 -17.52
CA GLN A 452 1.57 16.20 -17.74
C GLN A 452 1.20 17.67 -17.54
N THR A 453 0.51 18.26 -18.51
CA THR A 453 0.12 19.68 -18.47
C THR A 453 -1.36 19.90 -18.16
N ASN A 454 -2.25 18.97 -18.52
CA ASN A 454 -3.68 19.06 -18.21
C ASN A 454 -4.43 17.74 -18.44
N ARG A 455 -4.64 16.94 -17.39
CA ARG A 455 -5.56 15.80 -17.46
C ARG A 455 -6.92 16.22 -16.95
N GLN A 456 -7.91 16.12 -17.83
CA GLN A 456 -9.34 16.26 -17.49
C GLN A 456 -9.74 15.14 -16.54
N TRP A 457 -10.59 15.46 -15.57
CA TRP A 457 -11.08 14.52 -14.57
C TRP A 457 -12.56 14.75 -14.30
N GLU A 458 -13.31 13.65 -14.19
CA GLU A 458 -14.71 13.65 -13.78
C GLU A 458 -14.92 12.61 -12.68
N ALA A 459 -15.06 13.05 -11.42
CA ALA A 459 -15.73 12.25 -10.39
C ALA A 459 -16.54 13.14 -9.46
N SER A 460 -17.64 12.57 -8.97
CA SER A 460 -18.46 13.15 -7.92
C SER A 460 -17.77 12.96 -6.57
N LEU A 461 -17.59 14.03 -5.84
CA LEU A 461 -17.04 13.99 -4.49
C LEU A 461 -18.16 14.04 -3.46
N PRO A 462 -18.07 13.26 -2.37
CA PRO A 462 -19.07 13.33 -1.31
C PRO A 462 -18.97 14.64 -0.56
N ARG A 463 -20.09 15.13 -0.02
CA ARG A 463 -20.09 16.24 0.95
C ARG A 463 -19.50 15.78 2.28
N THR A 464 -18.61 16.59 2.87
CA THR A 464 -17.93 16.28 4.13
C THR A 464 -18.47 17.03 5.36
N ASP A 465 -19.41 17.97 5.16
CA ASP A 465 -19.87 18.89 6.21
C ASP A 465 -20.70 18.22 7.32
N THR A 466 -21.20 17.00 7.09
CA THR A 466 -21.92 16.22 8.09
C THR A 466 -21.10 15.08 8.70
N TYR A 467 -19.84 14.89 8.27
CA TYR A 467 -19.05 13.70 8.63
C TYR A 467 -18.87 13.53 10.13
N LEU A 468 -18.46 14.58 10.85
CA LEU A 468 -18.28 14.51 12.30
C LEU A 468 -19.60 14.12 13.00
N ALA A 469 -20.71 14.74 12.60
CA ALA A 469 -22.02 14.49 13.19
C ALA A 469 -22.55 13.07 12.87
N ASP A 470 -22.41 12.61 11.63
CA ASP A 470 -22.89 11.30 11.21
C ASP A 470 -22.02 10.18 11.78
N THR A 471 -20.71 10.42 11.90
CA THR A 471 -19.77 9.51 12.56
C THR A 471 -20.09 9.35 14.04
N ARG A 472 -20.36 10.45 14.76
CA ARG A 472 -20.80 10.39 16.18
C ARG A 472 -22.06 9.54 16.36
N LYS A 473 -23.02 9.63 15.43
CA LYS A 473 -24.23 8.78 15.45
C LYS A 473 -23.88 7.31 15.20
N SER A 474 -23.03 7.03 14.21
CA SER A 474 -22.58 5.66 13.90
C SER A 474 -21.94 5.01 15.12
N CYS A 475 -21.06 5.73 15.82
CA CYS A 475 -20.35 5.21 16.99
C CYS A 475 -21.24 4.87 18.20
N ALA A 476 -22.49 5.35 18.22
CA ALA A 476 -23.49 5.00 19.25
C ALA A 476 -24.32 3.75 18.92
N LEU A 477 -24.14 3.15 17.73
CA LEU A 477 -24.84 1.94 17.29
C LEU A 477 -24.28 0.67 17.96
N PRO A 478 -24.92 -0.50 17.81
CA PRO A 478 -24.38 -1.76 18.31
C PRO A 478 -23.04 -2.14 17.68
N LYS A 479 -22.21 -2.90 18.41
CA LYS A 479 -20.95 -3.42 17.87
C LYS A 479 -21.17 -4.35 16.66
N PRO A 480 -20.28 -4.35 15.66
CA PRO A 480 -20.37 -5.29 14.55
C PRO A 480 -20.18 -6.73 15.03
N LEU A 481 -20.80 -7.66 14.29
CA LEU A 481 -20.70 -9.10 14.51
C LEU A 481 -20.28 -9.79 13.21
N VAL A 482 -19.58 -10.92 13.33
CA VAL A 482 -19.31 -11.78 12.18
C VAL A 482 -20.64 -12.30 11.63
N PRO A 483 -20.92 -12.14 10.31
CA PRO A 483 -22.15 -12.64 9.73
C PRO A 483 -22.28 -14.17 9.86
N ALA A 484 -23.46 -14.66 10.23
CA ALA A 484 -23.72 -16.11 10.28
C ALA A 484 -23.60 -16.77 8.90
N ARG A 485 -24.03 -16.05 7.85
CA ARG A 485 -23.79 -16.42 6.45
C ARG A 485 -22.69 -15.55 5.87
N GLN A 486 -21.50 -16.12 5.78
CA GLN A 486 -20.33 -15.43 5.25
C GLN A 486 -20.27 -15.56 3.72
N VAL A 487 -19.92 -14.48 3.05
CA VAL A 487 -19.68 -14.43 1.60
C VAL A 487 -18.44 -13.57 1.37
N MET A 488 -17.67 -13.88 0.32
CA MET A 488 -16.56 -13.01 -0.07
C MET A 488 -17.09 -11.61 -0.44
N PRO A 489 -16.37 -10.53 -0.08
CA PRO A 489 -16.69 -9.21 -0.58
C PRO A 489 -16.61 -9.16 -2.11
N GLU A 490 -17.42 -8.29 -2.69
CA GLU A 490 -17.38 -7.98 -4.11
C GLU A 490 -16.48 -6.76 -4.34
N GLN A 491 -15.41 -6.93 -5.13
CA GLN A 491 -14.59 -5.81 -5.60
C GLN A 491 -15.30 -5.11 -6.76
N GLU A 492 -15.28 -3.77 -6.79
CA GLU A 492 -15.83 -2.98 -7.89
C GLU A 492 -15.24 -3.44 -9.24
N ALA A 493 -16.11 -3.70 -10.22
CA ALA A 493 -15.70 -4.29 -11.48
C ALA A 493 -14.92 -3.31 -12.37
N GLY A 494 -13.85 -3.77 -13.03
CA GLY A 494 -13.14 -3.07 -14.10
C GLY A 494 -11.68 -2.73 -13.79
N GLN A 495 -10.94 -2.36 -14.84
CA GLN A 495 -9.52 -2.01 -14.76
C GLN A 495 -9.31 -0.50 -14.55
N ARG A 496 -8.18 -0.14 -13.93
CA ARG A 496 -7.73 1.25 -13.76
C ARG A 496 -6.48 1.54 -14.59
N PRO A 497 -6.20 2.81 -14.93
CA PRO A 497 -4.88 3.21 -15.41
C PRO A 497 -3.78 2.78 -14.42
N ALA A 498 -2.71 2.17 -14.92
CA ALA A 498 -1.59 1.66 -14.11
C ALA A 498 -0.28 2.36 -14.49
N ARG A 499 0.50 2.78 -13.49
CA ARG A 499 1.82 3.38 -13.70
C ARG A 499 2.82 2.34 -14.20
N ALA A 500 3.78 2.80 -15.02
CA ALA A 500 4.87 1.96 -15.47
C ALA A 500 5.72 1.49 -14.26
N LEU A 501 6.09 0.22 -14.23
CA LEU A 501 6.86 -0.35 -13.13
C LEU A 501 8.27 -0.79 -13.59
N PRO A 502 9.25 -0.81 -12.67
CA PRO A 502 10.66 -1.08 -13.00
C PRO A 502 11.02 -2.58 -13.07
N TYR A 503 10.04 -3.47 -13.16
CA TYR A 503 10.24 -4.92 -12.95
C TYR A 503 10.35 -5.71 -14.26
N VAL A 504 11.36 -6.56 -14.36
CA VAL A 504 11.45 -7.60 -15.39
C VAL A 504 11.88 -8.89 -14.70
N LEU A 505 10.90 -9.68 -14.26
CA LEU A 505 11.11 -10.84 -13.39
C LEU A 505 11.02 -12.14 -14.17
N HIS A 506 11.88 -13.09 -13.82
CA HIS A 506 11.88 -14.44 -14.37
C HIS A 506 12.00 -15.48 -13.25
N ALA A 507 11.33 -16.61 -13.46
CA ALA A 507 11.46 -17.82 -12.68
C ALA A 507 11.26 -18.99 -13.65
N ASN A 508 12.36 -19.37 -14.31
CA ASN A 508 12.40 -20.36 -15.39
C ASN A 508 12.80 -21.73 -14.81
N ARG A 509 12.14 -22.80 -15.25
CA ARG A 509 12.43 -24.16 -14.76
C ARG A 509 13.41 -24.87 -15.68
N ARG A 510 14.50 -25.41 -15.14
CA ARG A 510 15.53 -26.17 -15.86
C ARG A 510 15.25 -27.67 -15.89
N ALA A 511 15.90 -28.40 -16.80
CA ALA A 511 15.79 -29.85 -16.90
C ALA A 511 16.15 -30.59 -15.60
N ASN A 512 17.11 -30.08 -14.83
CA ASN A 512 17.51 -30.64 -13.53
C ASN A 512 16.53 -30.32 -12.38
N GLY A 513 15.42 -29.64 -12.65
CA GLY A 513 14.42 -29.25 -11.65
C GLY A 513 14.70 -27.94 -10.92
N ALA A 514 15.85 -27.29 -11.16
CA ALA A 514 16.14 -25.98 -10.59
C ALA A 514 15.21 -24.90 -11.16
N LEU A 515 14.90 -23.89 -10.35
CA LEU A 515 14.35 -22.62 -10.82
C LEU A 515 15.47 -21.60 -10.95
N GLU A 516 15.66 -21.06 -12.15
CA GLU A 516 16.48 -19.88 -12.39
C GLU A 516 15.62 -18.63 -12.18
N LEU A 517 15.88 -17.96 -11.07
CA LEU A 517 15.27 -16.68 -10.73
C LEU A 517 16.15 -15.56 -11.28
N ALA A 518 15.57 -14.58 -11.96
CA ALA A 518 16.31 -13.42 -12.45
C ALA A 518 15.46 -12.14 -12.37
N ASN A 519 16.12 -11.02 -12.13
CA ASN A 519 15.55 -9.69 -12.20
C ASN A 519 16.35 -8.86 -13.20
N GLU A 520 15.85 -8.73 -14.43
CA GLU A 520 16.44 -7.90 -15.48
C GLU A 520 15.92 -6.44 -15.39
N GLY A 521 15.08 -6.14 -14.40
CA GLY A 521 14.56 -4.81 -14.13
C GLY A 521 15.56 -3.89 -13.44
N THR A 522 15.11 -2.67 -13.12
CA THR A 522 15.95 -1.60 -12.52
C THR A 522 15.74 -1.43 -11.03
N GLN A 523 14.71 -2.05 -10.45
CA GLN A 523 14.44 -2.10 -9.02
C GLN A 523 14.61 -3.53 -8.53
N GLY A 524 15.20 -3.73 -7.35
CA GLY A 524 15.22 -5.03 -6.70
C GLY A 524 13.82 -5.54 -6.37
N ALA A 525 13.66 -6.85 -6.28
CA ALA A 525 12.38 -7.50 -6.01
C ALA A 525 12.57 -8.69 -5.08
N VAL A 526 11.50 -9.04 -4.37
CA VAL A 526 11.43 -10.25 -3.55
C VAL A 526 10.47 -11.22 -4.22
N LEU A 527 10.97 -12.42 -4.53
CA LEU A 527 10.16 -13.54 -4.95
C LEU A 527 9.86 -14.42 -3.74
N ARG A 528 8.59 -14.57 -3.42
CA ARG A 528 8.12 -15.45 -2.37
C ARG A 528 7.77 -16.81 -2.98
N ILE A 529 8.47 -17.85 -2.56
CA ILE A 529 8.33 -19.19 -3.10
C ILE A 529 7.78 -20.10 -2.01
N LYS A 530 6.65 -20.74 -2.29
CA LYS A 530 6.04 -21.72 -1.40
C LYS A 530 6.18 -23.11 -2.00
N ASP A 531 6.82 -24.00 -1.24
CA ASP A 531 6.84 -25.44 -1.47
C ASP A 531 5.97 -26.14 -0.42
N SER A 532 5.93 -27.48 -0.45
CA SER A 532 5.05 -28.29 0.41
C SER A 532 5.30 -28.22 1.92
N GLN A 533 6.27 -27.43 2.39
CA GLN A 533 6.63 -27.35 3.80
C GLN A 533 6.71 -25.91 4.32
N THR A 534 7.27 -24.97 3.55
CA THR A 534 7.43 -23.58 4.00
C THR A 534 7.42 -22.59 2.84
N ALA A 535 7.00 -21.36 3.10
CA ALA A 535 7.31 -20.24 2.22
C ALA A 535 8.74 -19.73 2.51
N ARG A 536 9.44 -19.28 1.47
CA ARG A 536 10.79 -18.70 1.53
C ARG A 536 10.84 -17.45 0.66
N HIS A 537 11.74 -16.53 0.99
CA HIS A 537 11.88 -15.23 0.33
C HIS A 537 13.22 -15.13 -0.39
N TYR A 538 13.19 -14.76 -1.66
CA TYR A 538 14.37 -14.63 -2.51
C TYR A 538 14.50 -13.20 -2.99
N THR A 539 15.45 -12.45 -2.43
CA THR A 539 15.71 -11.06 -2.83
C THR A 539 16.71 -11.03 -3.98
N LEU A 540 16.27 -10.46 -5.10
CA LEU A 540 17.08 -10.21 -6.29
C LEU A 540 17.26 -8.69 -6.46
N ALA A 541 18.49 -8.20 -6.32
CA ALA A 541 18.83 -6.85 -6.75
C ALA A 541 18.61 -6.70 -8.27
N ALA A 542 18.52 -5.46 -8.74
CA ALA A 542 18.46 -5.17 -10.17
C ALA A 542 19.64 -5.83 -10.92
N GLY A 543 19.34 -6.52 -12.03
CA GLY A 543 20.33 -7.23 -12.85
C GLY A 543 20.89 -8.52 -12.25
N GLN A 544 20.37 -9.02 -11.12
CA GLN A 544 20.88 -10.22 -10.46
C GLN A 544 20.03 -11.46 -10.74
N SER A 545 20.64 -12.64 -10.55
CA SER A 545 20.00 -13.94 -10.70
C SER A 545 20.44 -14.93 -9.62
N LEU A 546 19.58 -15.92 -9.33
CA LEU A 546 19.86 -17.03 -8.43
C LEU A 546 19.30 -18.33 -9.01
N SER A 547 20.02 -19.43 -8.87
CA SER A 547 19.52 -20.77 -9.15
C SER A 547 19.12 -21.44 -7.84
N VAL A 548 17.90 -21.97 -7.76
CA VAL A 548 17.36 -22.59 -6.54
C VAL A 548 16.81 -23.98 -6.82
N HIS A 549 17.18 -24.94 -5.98
CA HIS A 549 16.60 -26.27 -5.99
C HIS A 549 15.53 -26.37 -4.90
N LEU A 550 14.32 -26.73 -5.30
CA LEU A 550 13.18 -26.84 -4.40
C LEU A 550 12.69 -28.28 -4.37
N GLY A 551 12.38 -28.78 -3.18
CA GLY A 551 11.81 -30.11 -3.02
C GLY A 551 10.32 -30.09 -3.38
N ALA A 552 9.98 -30.49 -4.61
CA ALA A 552 8.58 -30.71 -4.96
C ALA A 552 8.07 -32.01 -4.27
N LYS A 553 6.81 -32.03 -3.83
CA LYS A 553 6.06 -33.27 -3.55
C LYS A 553 5.06 -33.50 -4.68
N ALA A 554 4.64 -34.75 -4.89
CA ALA A 554 3.80 -35.12 -6.03
C ALA A 554 2.41 -34.45 -6.03
N ASP A 555 1.92 -34.02 -4.87
CA ASP A 555 0.55 -33.57 -4.61
C ASP A 555 0.41 -32.07 -4.31
N GLN A 556 1.51 -31.31 -4.25
CA GLN A 556 1.48 -29.87 -3.96
C GLN A 556 2.37 -29.07 -4.92
N PRO A 557 1.84 -28.02 -5.57
CA PRO A 557 2.62 -27.24 -6.51
C PRO A 557 3.67 -26.37 -5.82
N ILE A 558 4.78 -26.14 -6.51
CA ILE A 558 5.67 -25.01 -6.19
C ILE A 558 5.01 -23.76 -6.76
N THR A 559 4.81 -22.75 -5.91
CA THR A 559 4.30 -21.45 -6.34
C THR A 559 5.35 -20.36 -6.12
N VAL A 560 5.44 -19.42 -7.05
CA VAL A 560 6.32 -18.26 -6.99
C VAL A 560 5.44 -17.03 -7.15
N HIS A 561 5.42 -16.17 -6.15
CA HIS A 561 4.75 -14.88 -6.15
C HIS A 561 5.79 -13.76 -6.16
N GLY A 562 5.54 -12.71 -6.94
CA GLY A 562 6.37 -11.50 -6.99
C GLY A 562 5.53 -10.24 -7.13
N SER A 563 6.21 -9.11 -7.34
CA SER A 563 5.57 -7.81 -7.54
C SER A 563 4.64 -7.79 -8.77
N ASN A 564 3.64 -6.90 -8.74
CA ASN A 564 2.68 -6.66 -9.83
C ASN A 564 2.07 -7.93 -10.45
N GLY A 565 1.62 -8.88 -9.62
CA GLY A 565 0.94 -10.08 -10.09
C GLY A 565 1.84 -11.13 -10.76
N PHE A 566 3.18 -10.96 -10.71
CA PHE A 566 4.11 -11.98 -11.18
C PHE A 566 3.85 -13.31 -10.47
N PHE A 567 3.52 -14.35 -11.24
CA PHE A 567 3.12 -15.64 -10.69
C PHE A 567 3.64 -16.80 -11.53
N ARG A 568 4.17 -17.83 -10.85
CA ARG A 568 4.44 -19.14 -11.45
C ARG A 568 3.86 -20.23 -10.57
N ALA A 569 3.31 -21.27 -11.17
CA ALA A 569 2.98 -22.51 -10.50
C ALA A 569 3.48 -23.71 -11.30
N PHE A 570 4.04 -24.69 -10.61
CA PHE A 570 4.56 -25.92 -11.20
C PHE A 570 3.95 -27.12 -10.46
N TYR A 571 3.26 -28.00 -11.19
CA TYR A 571 2.44 -29.08 -10.63
C TYR A 571 3.08 -30.44 -10.94
N GLY A 572 3.50 -31.16 -9.90
CA GLY A 572 4.13 -32.48 -10.04
C GLY A 572 5.63 -32.45 -10.37
N GLN A 573 6.17 -33.62 -10.74
CA GLN A 573 7.62 -33.84 -10.88
C GLN A 573 8.08 -33.94 -12.34
N ASP A 574 7.29 -34.61 -13.18
CA ASP A 574 7.59 -34.78 -14.61
C ASP A 574 7.11 -33.56 -15.41
N LEU A 575 7.89 -32.49 -15.29
CA LEU A 575 7.63 -31.21 -15.94
C LEU A 575 8.66 -30.95 -17.04
N PRO A 576 8.25 -30.35 -18.18
CA PRO A 576 9.21 -29.87 -19.17
C PRO A 576 10.07 -28.75 -18.57
N GLU A 577 11.29 -28.59 -19.11
CA GLU A 577 12.03 -27.34 -18.99
C GLU A 577 11.20 -26.24 -19.64
N CYS A 578 11.14 -25.09 -18.96
CA CYS A 578 10.29 -23.99 -19.33
C CYS A 578 11.01 -22.66 -19.10
N SER A 579 11.03 -21.84 -20.15
CA SER A 579 11.42 -20.43 -20.02
C SER A 579 10.42 -19.52 -20.71
N LEU A 580 10.16 -18.38 -20.08
CA LEU A 580 9.33 -17.32 -20.64
C LEU A 580 10.15 -16.04 -20.70
N ARG A 581 10.26 -15.47 -21.90
CA ARG A 581 10.96 -14.21 -22.17
C ARG A 581 9.99 -13.16 -22.67
N TYR A 582 10.26 -11.91 -22.33
CA TYR A 582 9.50 -10.76 -22.82
C TYR A 582 10.04 -10.34 -24.19
N ASP A 583 9.14 -9.98 -25.10
CA ASP A 583 9.46 -9.31 -26.36
C ASP A 583 8.65 -8.00 -26.45
N PRO A 584 9.16 -6.92 -25.84
CA PRO A 584 8.48 -5.62 -25.84
C PRO A 584 8.32 -5.02 -27.23
N ALA A 585 9.15 -5.40 -28.20
CA ALA A 585 9.09 -4.88 -29.57
C ALA A 585 7.83 -5.39 -30.31
N GLN A 586 7.38 -6.60 -29.98
CA GLN A 586 6.18 -7.21 -30.55
C GLN A 586 4.97 -7.18 -29.60
N SER A 587 5.09 -6.57 -28.41
CA SER A 587 4.09 -6.67 -27.34
C SER A 587 3.70 -8.13 -27.08
N SER A 588 4.69 -9.01 -26.94
CA SER A 588 4.48 -10.45 -26.82
C SER A 588 5.37 -11.10 -25.77
N VAL A 589 5.03 -12.32 -25.37
CA VAL A 589 5.92 -13.21 -24.61
C VAL A 589 6.24 -14.46 -25.41
N LEU A 590 7.49 -14.92 -25.32
CA LEU A 590 7.97 -16.14 -25.95
C LEU A 590 8.08 -17.23 -24.89
N LEU A 591 7.19 -18.22 -24.96
CA LEU A 591 7.22 -19.42 -24.14
C LEU A 591 7.99 -20.53 -24.85
N SER A 592 9.14 -20.93 -24.30
CA SER A 592 9.96 -22.03 -24.79
C SER A 592 9.86 -23.22 -23.86
N LEU A 593 9.50 -24.38 -24.43
CA LEU A 593 9.34 -25.64 -23.72
C LEU A 593 10.28 -26.70 -24.31
N GLN A 594 10.90 -27.48 -23.44
CA GLN A 594 11.76 -28.60 -23.82
C GLN A 594 11.47 -29.80 -22.91
N HIS A 595 11.29 -30.98 -23.51
CA HIS A 595 11.12 -32.21 -22.74
C HIS A 595 12.39 -33.07 -22.89
N PRO A 596 13.07 -33.41 -21.78
CA PRO A 596 14.29 -34.23 -21.82
C PRO A 596 14.02 -35.73 -22.00
N GLY A 597 12.75 -36.16 -22.03
CA GLY A 597 12.41 -37.58 -22.21
C GLY A 597 12.66 -38.10 -23.62
N GLN A 598 12.47 -39.42 -23.78
CA GLN A 598 12.79 -40.15 -25.01
C GLN A 598 11.66 -40.15 -26.05
N THR A 599 10.46 -39.68 -25.69
CA THR A 599 9.29 -39.63 -26.58
C THR A 599 8.76 -38.21 -26.70
N ALA A 600 8.12 -37.92 -27.84
CA ALA A 600 7.52 -36.61 -28.05
C ALA A 600 6.36 -36.40 -27.07
N ARG A 601 6.28 -35.21 -26.48
CA ARG A 601 5.20 -34.86 -25.54
C ARG A 601 4.25 -33.86 -26.19
N MET A 602 2.96 -34.16 -26.18
CA MET A 602 1.93 -33.23 -26.65
C MET A 602 1.47 -32.35 -25.49
N LEU A 603 1.55 -31.03 -25.66
CA LEU A 603 1.18 -30.05 -24.66
C LEU A 603 0.10 -29.13 -25.21
N ARG A 604 -0.89 -28.80 -24.38
CA ARG A 604 -1.92 -27.80 -24.70
C ARG A 604 -1.69 -26.57 -23.85
N ILE A 605 -1.49 -25.43 -24.49
CA ILE A 605 -1.29 -24.14 -23.83
C ILE A 605 -2.59 -23.34 -23.99
N GLU A 606 -3.08 -22.76 -22.91
CA GLU A 606 -4.30 -21.96 -22.86
C GLU A 606 -4.02 -20.59 -22.25
N ASP A 607 -4.46 -19.54 -22.94
CA ASP A 607 -4.40 -18.15 -22.46
C ASP A 607 -5.63 -17.85 -21.59
N GLY A 608 -5.40 -17.45 -20.33
CA GLY A 608 -6.44 -17.15 -19.36
C GLY A 608 -7.31 -15.95 -19.73
N TYR A 609 -6.81 -14.99 -20.52
CA TYR A 609 -7.53 -13.74 -20.83
C TYR A 609 -8.44 -13.84 -22.04
N ASN A 610 -7.99 -14.50 -23.11
CA ASN A 610 -8.74 -14.62 -24.36
C ASN A 610 -9.17 -16.06 -24.70
N HIS A 611 -8.79 -17.03 -23.86
CA HIS A 611 -9.12 -18.46 -24.01
C HIS A 611 -8.60 -19.11 -25.30
N THR A 612 -7.59 -18.51 -25.95
CA THR A 612 -6.91 -19.09 -27.10
C THR A 612 -6.14 -20.34 -26.66
N ARG A 613 -6.24 -21.41 -27.47
CA ARG A 613 -5.65 -22.72 -27.17
C ARG A 613 -4.72 -23.18 -28.28
N HIS A 614 -3.49 -23.52 -27.93
CA HIS A 614 -2.48 -24.02 -28.85
C HIS A 614 -2.05 -25.42 -28.39
N THR A 615 -2.24 -26.43 -29.23
CA THR A 615 -1.65 -27.75 -29.00
C THR A 615 -0.35 -27.83 -29.78
N ILE A 616 0.75 -28.13 -29.09
CA ILE A 616 2.06 -28.30 -29.67
C ILE A 616 2.60 -29.70 -29.38
N THR A 617 3.44 -30.20 -30.27
CA THR A 617 4.25 -31.39 -30.01
C THR A 617 5.67 -30.93 -29.72
N VAL A 618 6.20 -31.31 -28.55
CA VAL A 618 7.59 -31.06 -28.16
C VAL A 618 8.39 -32.33 -28.45
N PRO A 619 9.24 -32.36 -29.49
CA PRO A 619 10.07 -33.54 -29.79
C PRO A 619 11.10 -33.80 -28.68
N PRO A 620 11.56 -35.05 -28.50
CA PRO A 620 12.62 -35.41 -27.55
C PRO A 620 13.84 -34.50 -27.68
N GLY A 621 14.23 -33.83 -26.59
CA GLY A 621 15.41 -32.98 -26.54
C GLY A 621 15.36 -31.69 -27.38
N ALA A 622 14.28 -31.44 -28.13
CA ALA A 622 14.12 -30.22 -28.91
C ALA A 622 13.40 -29.12 -28.11
N VAL A 623 13.79 -27.86 -28.34
CA VAL A 623 13.08 -26.69 -27.82
C VAL A 623 11.98 -26.32 -28.80
N THR A 624 10.74 -26.22 -28.32
CA THR A 624 9.60 -25.70 -29.08
C THR A 624 9.17 -24.38 -28.46
N ALA A 625 9.11 -23.32 -29.26
CA ALA A 625 8.74 -21.99 -28.80
C ALA A 625 7.39 -21.55 -29.38
N THR A 626 6.61 -20.83 -28.58
CA THR A 626 5.33 -20.22 -28.98
C THR A 626 5.32 -18.75 -28.56
N SER A 627 4.84 -17.88 -29.45
CA SER A 627 4.70 -16.44 -29.18
C SER A 627 3.24 -16.10 -28.89
N TRP A 628 3.03 -15.25 -27.88
CA TRP A 628 1.71 -14.86 -27.36
C TRP A 628 1.60 -13.34 -27.34
N LEU A 629 0.73 -12.78 -28.18
CA LEU A 629 0.49 -11.33 -28.27
C LEU A 629 -0.33 -10.86 -27.07
N LEU A 630 0.11 -9.77 -26.45
CA LEU A 630 -0.46 -9.26 -25.19
C LEU A 630 -1.18 -7.90 -25.35
N ALA A 631 -1.20 -7.35 -26.57
CA ALA A 631 -1.81 -6.04 -26.81
C ALA A 631 -3.31 -6.00 -26.45
N ALA A 632 -4.02 -7.13 -26.59
CA ALA A 632 -5.45 -7.23 -26.26
C ALA A 632 -5.74 -7.32 -24.76
N SER A 633 -4.71 -7.56 -23.95
CA SER A 633 -4.78 -7.74 -22.49
C SER A 633 -3.91 -6.70 -21.76
N ASP A 634 -3.64 -5.54 -22.37
CA ASP A 634 -2.84 -4.47 -21.77
C ASP A 634 -1.46 -4.96 -21.27
N ASN A 635 -0.79 -5.83 -22.05
CA ASN A 635 0.49 -6.48 -21.71
C ASN A 635 0.44 -7.51 -20.56
N TRP A 636 -0.74 -7.91 -20.09
CA TRP A 636 -0.91 -9.02 -19.17
C TRP A 636 -0.89 -10.38 -19.88
N TYR A 637 -0.27 -11.38 -19.27
CA TYR A 637 -0.25 -12.77 -19.75
C TYR A 637 -0.66 -13.74 -18.63
N ASP A 638 -1.38 -14.80 -19.00
CA ASP A 638 -1.72 -15.92 -18.14
C ASP A 638 -1.74 -17.20 -18.96
N LEU A 639 -0.62 -17.93 -19.00
CA LEU A 639 -0.46 -19.12 -19.82
C LEU A 639 -0.50 -20.37 -18.93
N ALA A 640 -1.55 -21.18 -19.08
CA ALA A 640 -1.68 -22.48 -18.45
C ALA A 640 -1.25 -23.57 -19.44
N VAL A 641 -0.32 -24.43 -19.03
CA VAL A 641 0.20 -25.54 -19.85
C VAL A 641 -0.31 -26.85 -19.28
N TYR A 642 -1.00 -27.62 -20.11
CA TYR A 642 -1.59 -28.91 -19.79
C TYR A 642 -0.88 -30.02 -20.57
N ASP A 643 -0.82 -31.21 -19.98
CA ASP A 643 -0.57 -32.42 -20.76
C ASP A 643 -1.78 -32.68 -21.68
N ALA A 644 -1.54 -32.84 -22.98
CA ALA A 644 -2.63 -32.98 -23.94
C ALA A 644 -3.30 -34.37 -23.89
N HIS A 645 -2.64 -35.37 -23.29
CA HIS A 645 -3.16 -36.75 -23.25
C HIS A 645 -4.16 -36.94 -22.11
N ASP A 646 -3.80 -36.54 -20.88
CA ASP A 646 -4.64 -36.72 -19.70
C ASP A 646 -5.33 -35.43 -19.21
N GLY A 647 -4.96 -34.27 -19.76
CA GLY A 647 -5.54 -32.98 -19.40
C GLY A 647 -5.03 -32.42 -18.08
N SER A 648 -4.02 -33.02 -17.45
CA SER A 648 -3.42 -32.52 -16.21
C SER A 648 -2.77 -31.16 -16.41
N LEU A 649 -2.98 -30.23 -15.46
CA LEU A 649 -2.28 -28.95 -15.46
C LEU A 649 -0.83 -29.18 -15.00
N LEU A 650 0.14 -28.77 -15.80
CA LEU A 650 1.57 -28.94 -15.53
C LEU A 650 2.18 -27.67 -14.95
N MET A 651 1.81 -26.51 -15.49
CA MET A 651 2.29 -25.22 -15.00
C MET A 651 1.37 -24.07 -15.38
N GLN A 652 1.47 -22.98 -14.62
CA GLN A 652 0.84 -21.71 -14.94
C GLN A 652 1.87 -20.60 -14.86
N LEU A 653 1.89 -19.73 -15.86
CA LEU A 653 2.82 -18.61 -15.98
C LEU A 653 2.01 -17.33 -16.17
N ALA A 654 1.97 -16.45 -15.17
CA ALA A 654 1.22 -15.21 -15.26
C ALA A 654 2.02 -13.97 -14.81
N GLY A 655 1.62 -12.80 -15.28
CA GLY A 655 2.21 -11.52 -14.91
C GLY A 655 1.92 -10.43 -15.94
N HIS A 656 2.59 -9.30 -15.76
CA HIS A 656 2.55 -8.18 -16.69
C HIS A 656 3.93 -8.00 -17.35
N MET A 657 3.95 -7.81 -18.66
CA MET A 657 5.15 -7.48 -19.41
C MET A 657 5.41 -5.97 -19.32
N GLU A 658 6.23 -5.56 -18.36
CA GLU A 658 6.67 -4.17 -18.26
C GLU A 658 7.48 -3.75 -19.48
N ASN A 659 7.18 -2.58 -20.02
CA ASN A 659 7.86 -2.00 -21.20
C ASN A 659 8.22 -0.51 -21.00
N GLY A 660 8.19 -0.04 -19.75
CA GLY A 660 8.47 1.34 -19.38
C GLY A 660 7.35 2.34 -19.70
N LYS A 661 6.17 1.88 -20.15
CA LYS A 661 5.02 2.74 -20.44
C LYS A 661 3.86 2.47 -19.47
N PRO A 662 3.03 3.48 -19.17
CA PRO A 662 1.79 3.25 -18.44
C PRO A 662 0.87 2.25 -19.16
N SER A 663 0.09 1.49 -18.39
CA SER A 663 -0.80 0.44 -18.86
C SER A 663 -2.16 0.50 -18.15
N ARG A 664 -2.86 -0.62 -18.03
CA ARG A 664 -4.02 -0.82 -17.17
C ARG A 664 -3.77 -1.98 -16.20
N THR A 665 -4.48 -1.98 -15.07
CA THR A 665 -4.41 -3.07 -14.08
C THR A 665 -4.96 -4.39 -14.65
N ASP A 666 -4.71 -5.52 -13.99
CA ASP A 666 -5.02 -6.86 -14.52
C ASP A 666 -6.50 -6.99 -14.96
N PRO A 667 -6.80 -7.41 -16.21
CA PRO A 667 -8.16 -7.58 -16.71
C PRO A 667 -9.06 -8.53 -15.91
N HIS A 668 -8.48 -9.40 -15.08
CA HIS A 668 -9.21 -10.32 -14.20
C HIS A 668 -9.55 -9.73 -12.82
N MET A 669 -8.94 -8.61 -12.41
CA MET A 669 -9.31 -7.94 -11.16
C MET A 669 -10.77 -7.47 -11.21
N GLY A 670 -11.53 -7.77 -10.15
CA GLY A 670 -12.93 -7.36 -10.04
C GLY A 670 -13.87 -8.01 -11.07
N ARG A 671 -13.46 -9.07 -11.78
CA ARG A 671 -14.43 -9.88 -12.56
C ARG A 671 -15.31 -10.67 -11.59
N LEU A 672 -16.62 -10.52 -11.71
CA LEU A 672 -17.57 -11.50 -11.17
C LEU A 672 -17.20 -12.86 -11.79
N LYS A 673 -16.93 -13.88 -10.96
CA LYS A 673 -16.84 -15.25 -11.45
C LYS A 673 -18.19 -15.57 -12.12
N ALA A 674 -18.16 -15.77 -13.44
CA ALA A 674 -19.32 -16.16 -14.23
C ALA A 674 -19.87 -17.52 -13.80
#